data_AF-A0A8J5REI4-F1
#
_entry.id   AF-A0A8J5REI4-F1
#
_cell.length_a   1.000
_cell.length_b   1.000
_cell.length_c   1.000
_cell.angle_alpha   90.00
_cell.angle_beta   90.00
_cell.angle_gamma   90.00
#
_symmetry.space_group_name_H-M   'P 1'
#
loop_
_entity.id
_entity.type
_entity.pdbx_description
1 polymer ?
#
loop_
_entity_poly.entity_id
_entity_poly.type
_entity_poly.pdbx_seq_one_letter_code
_entity_poly.pdbx_strand_id
1 'polypeptide(L)'
;MSFRKHNNKYTVDFKARLEHKLYLARENPEPIFDISNCALKTIPSGIFSLCKVFRKKELKLNVNKLTSLSGGGQLEDLSLIKLLDISDNEFVNLPSDIYHLELLEELYLQNNYFKKLPTEITELSKLKILNVSNNKLKFLPDTMGSLKNLNILDISDNPLTKLPKSLGEAQKLIELKLDNVDLIYPPLFVVQGGAIAIVAYLAQELGVNYVARDAFLDAQLEKLHNNDNERLVEIKDNLQRRQNALLEVEKNIREQQEYELHLQSINKDMKKKLLEDLVEQQTRLESEIERVQQERELNRNKLLSFIYNAEQEADSVIEKFLRSSEAERLAQAQLLEMENKEQLELLSQSHLDQSSCRTRETLLSMEELLKEELLTEKKIEEYNKFRDCNAQSLLTLELRSNNHLASIVENQKQDREEMINQLRRDESLQKAALTALLERSDARSWSIVQQVHLIQSQLVTLTNIELERKKLEITQQINDISDKRIILSNILVGLLEQQDKRRAELLETIKKIELIRDNDTERRGSLFWLMQYQSLMEARPQGLLEGLEPMLVRHVAIAGALHCLPFLASLSSLLPNVNHDQLISIGINNAEDRQAIILAVENYNVEKKLSSEETQLPTAPIDEPCSSNTNSQDRDISWVDMTECVVCFDSQCEIIFIPCGHLCCCAKCSNMLINECPMCRGSIQRKIQVHRP
;
A
#
# COMPACT_ATOMS: atom_id res chain seq x y z
N MET A 1 -30.28 35.25 44.03
CA MET A 1 -30.86 34.08 43.33
C MET A 1 -31.01 34.46 41.86
N SER A 2 -30.40 33.87 40.84
CA SER A 2 -29.68 32.61 40.69
C SER A 2 -28.66 32.77 39.57
N PHE A 3 -27.39 32.45 39.85
CA PHE A 3 -26.32 32.36 38.86
C PHE A 3 -26.56 31.15 37.93
N ARG A 4 -26.90 31.37 36.67
CA ARG A 4 -26.80 30.34 35.62
C ARG A 4 -25.35 30.27 35.14
N LYS A 5 -24.58 29.36 35.76
CA LYS A 5 -23.29 28.89 35.27
C LYS A 5 -23.46 28.40 33.82
N HIS A 6 -22.89 29.15 32.88
CA HIS A 6 -22.63 28.64 31.54
C HIS A 6 -21.48 27.64 31.65
N ASN A 7 -21.81 26.34 31.70
CA ASN A 7 -20.86 25.28 31.46
C ASN A 7 -20.44 25.36 29.99
N ASN A 8 -19.32 26.04 29.74
CA ASN A 8 -18.62 26.03 28.47
C ASN A 8 -18.02 24.62 28.29
N LYS A 9 -18.85 23.67 27.83
CA LYS A 9 -18.33 22.39 27.33
C LYS A 9 -17.64 22.70 26.02
N TYR A 10 -16.32 22.53 25.99
CA TYR A 10 -15.53 22.36 24.78
C TYR A 10 -16.29 21.47 23.79
N THR A 11 -16.93 22.08 22.78
CA THR A 11 -17.43 21.35 21.63
C THR A 11 -16.19 20.98 20.82
N VAL A 12 -15.53 19.89 21.21
CA VAL A 12 -14.47 19.28 20.42
C VAL A 12 -15.07 19.01 19.05
N ASP A 13 -14.64 19.75 18.04
CA ASP A 13 -15.16 19.60 16.70
C ASP A 13 -14.60 18.30 16.10
N PHE A 14 -15.31 17.20 16.38
CA PHE A 14 -14.96 15.87 15.92
C PHE A 14 -14.88 15.79 14.38
N LYS A 15 -15.58 16.68 13.67
CA LYS A 15 -15.52 16.78 12.21
C LYS A 15 -14.18 17.38 11.75
N ALA A 16 -13.78 18.52 12.30
CA ALA A 16 -12.48 19.12 12.01
C ALA A 16 -11.32 18.16 12.33
N ARG A 17 -11.47 17.39 13.42
CA ARG A 17 -10.48 16.39 13.83
C ARG A 17 -10.39 15.20 12.87
N LEU A 18 -11.53 14.73 12.36
CA LEU A 18 -11.57 13.68 11.35
C LEU A 18 -10.94 14.15 10.04
N GLU A 19 -11.27 15.36 9.59
CA GLU A 19 -10.70 15.96 8.37
C GLU A 19 -9.18 16.11 8.47
N HIS A 20 -8.68 16.59 9.61
CA HIS A 20 -7.25 16.67 9.89
C HIS A 20 -6.57 15.29 9.87
N LYS A 21 -7.19 14.27 10.48
CA LYS A 21 -6.64 12.90 10.47
C LYS A 21 -6.67 12.26 9.08
N LEU A 22 -7.70 12.52 8.28
CA LEU A 22 -7.77 12.07 6.89
C LEU A 22 -6.72 12.76 6.01
N TYR A 23 -6.46 14.04 6.25
CA TYR A 23 -5.41 14.78 5.60
C TYR A 23 -4.02 14.21 5.93
N LEU A 24 -3.73 14.03 7.22
CA LEU A 24 -2.49 13.40 7.67
C LEU A 24 -2.30 11.99 7.08
N ALA A 25 -3.37 11.20 6.99
CA ALA A 25 -3.28 9.86 6.40
C ALA A 25 -2.94 9.88 4.90
N ARG A 26 -3.30 10.94 4.17
CA ARG A 26 -3.00 11.11 2.74
C ARG A 26 -1.60 11.67 2.49
N GLU A 27 -1.15 12.60 3.33
CA GLU A 27 0.17 13.23 3.16
C GLU A 27 1.31 12.43 3.77
N ASN A 28 1.05 11.72 4.88
CA ASN A 28 2.10 10.96 5.55
C ASN A 28 2.32 9.60 4.87
N PRO A 29 3.57 9.27 4.49
CA PRO A 29 3.92 7.96 3.93
C PRO A 29 3.94 6.85 4.99
N GLU A 30 3.72 7.19 6.26
CA GLU A 30 3.71 6.23 7.35
C GLU A 30 2.64 5.15 7.12
N PRO A 31 2.90 3.89 7.52
CA PRO A 31 1.98 2.78 7.29
C PRO A 31 0.73 2.83 8.20
N ILE A 32 0.61 3.85 9.05
CA ILE A 32 -0.44 3.97 10.06
C ILE A 32 -1.58 4.83 9.52
N PHE A 33 -2.80 4.33 9.65
CA PHE A 33 -4.02 5.09 9.42
C PHE A 33 -4.81 5.18 10.72
N ASP A 34 -4.69 6.32 11.39
CA ASP A 34 -5.36 6.60 12.65
C ASP A 34 -6.60 7.48 12.45
N ILE A 35 -7.78 6.93 12.73
CA ILE A 35 -9.06 7.66 12.82
C ILE A 35 -9.75 7.45 14.18
N SER A 36 -8.94 7.26 15.22
CA SER A 36 -9.38 7.12 16.61
C SER A 36 -9.99 8.38 17.21
N ASN A 37 -10.90 8.21 18.17
CA ASN A 37 -11.48 9.29 18.98
C ASN A 37 -12.14 10.42 18.15
N CYS A 38 -12.75 10.04 17.03
CA CYS A 38 -13.51 10.91 16.15
C CYS A 38 -15.03 10.84 16.41
N ALA A 39 -15.46 10.17 17.50
CA ALA A 39 -16.85 9.95 17.86
C ALA A 39 -17.72 9.37 16.72
N LEU A 40 -17.10 8.57 15.84
CA LEU A 40 -17.74 8.01 14.65
C LEU A 40 -18.79 6.96 15.05
N LYS A 41 -20.00 7.09 14.51
CA LYS A 41 -21.05 6.04 14.61
C LYS A 41 -20.93 5.00 13.50
N THR A 42 -20.49 5.45 12.33
CA THR A 42 -20.25 4.64 11.15
C THR A 42 -18.93 5.06 10.53
N ILE A 43 -18.20 4.10 9.97
CA ILE A 43 -16.97 4.39 9.22
C ILE A 43 -17.37 5.10 7.91
N PRO A 44 -16.77 6.25 7.56
CA PRO A 44 -16.98 6.88 6.26
C PRO A 44 -16.64 5.96 5.07
N SER A 45 -17.44 6.04 4.02
CA SER A 45 -17.25 5.25 2.79
C SER A 45 -15.90 5.54 2.13
N GLY A 46 -15.20 4.48 1.72
CA GLY A 46 -13.93 4.58 1.00
C GLY A 46 -12.70 4.58 1.89
N ILE A 47 -12.82 4.55 3.22
CA ILE A 47 -11.66 4.40 4.12
C ILE A 47 -10.90 3.11 3.85
N PHE A 48 -11.61 2.01 3.57
CA PHE A 48 -10.96 0.74 3.26
C PHE A 48 -10.19 0.82 1.94
N SER A 49 -10.78 1.43 0.92
CA SER A 49 -10.11 1.67 -0.36
C SER A 49 -8.91 2.63 -0.21
N LEU A 50 -8.97 3.62 0.69
CA LEU A 50 -7.81 4.47 1.01
C LEU A 50 -6.69 3.65 1.68
N CYS A 51 -7.01 2.70 2.57
CA CYS A 51 -6.01 1.80 3.15
C CYS A 51 -5.26 1.02 2.05
N LYS A 52 -5.99 0.55 1.03
CA LYS A 52 -5.43 -0.16 -0.12
C LYS A 52 -4.54 0.74 -0.99
N VAL A 53 -5.07 1.89 -1.40
CA VAL A 53 -4.36 2.85 -2.28
C VAL A 53 -3.07 3.34 -1.64
N PHE A 54 -3.12 3.69 -0.34
CA PHE A 54 -1.95 4.15 0.40
C PHE A 54 -1.15 3.03 1.06
N ARG A 55 -1.48 1.75 0.81
CA ARG A 55 -0.80 0.55 1.35
C ARG A 55 -0.54 0.62 2.85
N LYS A 56 -1.54 1.10 3.61
CA LYS A 56 -1.47 1.21 5.07
C LYS A 56 -1.47 -0.19 5.70
N LYS A 57 -0.65 -0.39 6.73
CA LYS A 57 -0.49 -1.67 7.45
C LYS A 57 -1.17 -1.64 8.82
N GLU A 58 -1.43 -0.47 9.38
CA GLU A 58 -2.13 -0.34 10.66
C GLU A 58 -3.38 0.52 10.49
N LEU A 59 -4.52 0.04 10.99
CA LEU A 59 -5.77 0.78 11.02
C LEU A 59 -6.26 0.89 12.46
N LYS A 60 -6.29 2.13 12.97
CA LYS A 60 -6.71 2.45 14.33
C LYS A 60 -8.05 3.16 14.29
N LEU A 61 -9.07 2.47 14.79
CA LEU A 61 -10.48 2.88 14.87
C LEU A 61 -10.94 3.01 16.32
N ASN A 62 -10.01 2.98 17.28
CA ASN A 62 -10.31 2.92 18.70
C ASN A 62 -10.97 4.19 19.25
N VAL A 63 -11.67 4.04 20.38
CA VAL A 63 -12.35 5.13 21.10
C VAL A 63 -13.37 5.83 20.20
N ASN A 64 -14.24 5.08 19.54
CA ASN A 64 -15.32 5.63 18.71
C ASN A 64 -16.68 5.12 19.22
N LYS A 65 -17.73 5.26 18.43
CA LYS A 65 -19.09 4.75 18.73
C LYS A 65 -19.56 3.80 17.63
N LEU A 66 -18.63 3.04 17.07
CA LEU A 66 -18.89 2.15 15.94
C LEU A 66 -19.64 0.91 16.42
N THR A 67 -20.68 0.53 15.70
CA THR A 67 -21.47 -0.68 15.95
C THR A 67 -21.16 -1.81 14.97
N SER A 68 -20.68 -1.46 13.78
CA SER A 68 -20.29 -2.39 12.71
C SER A 68 -19.19 -1.81 11.81
N LEU A 69 -18.53 -2.69 11.05
CA LEU A 69 -17.57 -2.31 10.01
C LEU A 69 -18.27 -2.00 8.66
N SER A 70 -19.59 -2.15 8.58
CA SER A 70 -20.39 -2.16 7.35
C SER A 70 -20.63 -0.78 6.70
N GLY A 71 -19.67 0.14 6.81
CA GLY A 71 -19.74 1.48 6.21
C GLY A 71 -18.43 1.93 5.54
N GLY A 72 -17.30 1.29 5.84
CA GLY A 72 -15.98 1.71 5.35
C GLY A 72 -15.66 1.34 3.90
N GLY A 73 -16.47 0.47 3.29
CA GLY A 73 -16.22 -0.13 1.97
C GLY A 73 -16.25 -1.67 2.04
N GLN A 74 -15.61 -2.32 1.08
CA GLN A 74 -15.40 -3.77 1.08
C GLN A 74 -14.23 -4.14 2.00
N LEU A 75 -14.40 -5.15 2.86
CA LEU A 75 -13.34 -5.64 3.77
C LEU A 75 -12.15 -6.25 3.00
N GLU A 76 -12.36 -6.73 1.78
CA GLU A 76 -11.32 -7.20 0.85
C GLU A 76 -10.22 -6.15 0.59
N ASP A 77 -10.57 -4.86 0.62
CA ASP A 77 -9.61 -3.78 0.41
C ASP A 77 -8.60 -3.66 1.55
N LEU A 78 -8.85 -4.31 2.69
CA LEU A 78 -7.97 -4.28 3.87
C LEU A 78 -6.94 -5.43 3.90
N SER A 79 -6.80 -6.22 2.84
CA SER A 79 -5.88 -7.38 2.76
C SER A 79 -4.42 -7.12 3.17
N LEU A 80 -3.96 -5.86 3.10
CA LEU A 80 -2.59 -5.46 3.47
C LEU A 80 -2.40 -5.10 4.96
N ILE A 81 -3.47 -5.07 5.75
CA ILE A 81 -3.43 -4.68 7.15
C ILE A 81 -2.83 -5.78 8.02
N LYS A 82 -1.92 -5.37 8.90
CA LYS A 82 -1.28 -6.19 9.94
C LYS A 82 -1.86 -5.93 11.32
N LEU A 83 -2.24 -4.68 11.63
CA LEU A 83 -2.80 -4.30 12.92
C LEU A 83 -4.16 -3.64 12.71
N LEU A 84 -5.18 -4.22 13.33
CA LEU A 84 -6.53 -3.67 13.38
C LEU A 84 -6.92 -3.42 14.83
N ASP A 85 -7.10 -2.14 15.17
CA ASP A 85 -7.55 -1.74 16.50
C ASP A 85 -8.95 -1.14 16.43
N ILE A 86 -9.94 -1.88 16.94
CA ILE A 86 -11.34 -1.44 17.08
C ILE A 86 -11.78 -1.41 18.55
N SER A 87 -10.83 -1.28 19.47
CA SER A 87 -11.10 -1.18 20.91
C SER A 87 -11.91 0.05 21.29
N ASP A 88 -12.55 0.03 22.47
CA ASP A 88 -13.36 1.13 23.00
C ASP A 88 -14.44 1.60 21.99
N ASN A 89 -15.31 0.68 21.58
CA ASN A 89 -16.41 0.92 20.65
C ASN A 89 -17.71 0.23 21.14
N GLU A 90 -18.74 0.20 20.30
CA GLU A 90 -20.04 -0.38 20.62
C GLU A 90 -20.34 -1.65 19.79
N PHE A 91 -19.30 -2.39 19.38
CA PHE A 91 -19.48 -3.58 18.53
C PHE A 91 -20.20 -4.71 19.28
N VAL A 92 -21.17 -5.34 18.60
CA VAL A 92 -21.92 -6.49 19.13
C VAL A 92 -21.47 -7.80 18.50
N ASN A 93 -21.17 -7.77 17.20
CA ASN A 93 -20.71 -8.92 16.41
C ASN A 93 -19.65 -8.45 15.42
N LEU A 94 -18.71 -9.34 15.09
CA LEU A 94 -17.71 -9.11 14.05
C LEU A 94 -18.25 -9.73 12.74
N PRO A 95 -18.06 -9.09 11.57
CA PRO A 95 -18.54 -9.66 10.31
C PRO A 95 -17.82 -10.97 9.97
N SER A 96 -18.52 -11.89 9.29
CA SER A 96 -17.92 -13.13 8.78
C SER A 96 -16.78 -12.84 7.80
N ASP A 97 -16.89 -11.78 6.99
CA ASP A 97 -15.91 -11.38 5.97
C ASP A 97 -14.54 -10.91 6.52
N ILE A 98 -14.32 -11.02 7.83
CA ILE A 98 -13.03 -10.72 8.48
C ILE A 98 -11.90 -11.62 7.97
N TYR A 99 -12.21 -12.80 7.43
CA TYR A 99 -11.23 -13.76 6.90
C TYR A 99 -10.36 -13.19 5.77
N HIS A 100 -10.84 -12.16 5.05
CA HIS A 100 -10.08 -11.50 3.99
C HIS A 100 -8.80 -10.78 4.47
N LEU A 101 -8.65 -10.56 5.78
CA LEU A 101 -7.48 -9.95 6.40
C LEU A 101 -6.34 -10.96 6.62
N GLU A 102 -5.90 -11.65 5.56
CA GLU A 102 -4.91 -12.75 5.65
C GLU A 102 -3.57 -12.37 6.28
N LEU A 103 -3.21 -11.09 6.24
CA LEU A 103 -1.95 -10.54 6.77
C LEU A 103 -2.06 -10.03 8.21
N LEU A 104 -3.21 -10.15 8.86
CA LEU A 104 -3.43 -9.63 10.20
C LEU A 104 -2.57 -10.37 11.23
N GLU A 105 -1.76 -9.60 11.96
CA GLU A 105 -0.88 -10.07 13.04
C GLU A 105 -1.43 -9.68 14.41
N GLU A 106 -2.09 -8.52 14.52
CA GLU A 106 -2.60 -7.98 15.79
C GLU A 106 -4.06 -7.51 15.65
N LEU A 107 -4.92 -8.00 16.54
CA LEU A 107 -6.34 -7.65 16.58
C LEU A 107 -6.76 -7.26 18.00
N TYR A 108 -7.17 -5.99 18.15
CA TYR A 108 -7.60 -5.41 19.42
C TYR A 108 -9.11 -5.13 19.39
N LEU A 109 -9.86 -5.85 20.23
CA LEU A 109 -11.32 -5.86 20.33
C LEU A 109 -11.82 -5.48 21.74
N GLN A 110 -10.93 -5.07 22.65
CA GLN A 110 -11.27 -4.83 24.05
C GLN A 110 -12.28 -3.70 24.25
N ASN A 111 -13.00 -3.72 25.37
CA ASN A 111 -14.00 -2.72 25.73
C ASN A 111 -15.08 -2.55 24.65
N ASN A 112 -15.72 -3.65 24.28
CA ASN A 112 -16.84 -3.70 23.34
C ASN A 112 -18.00 -4.52 23.94
N TYR A 113 -19.03 -4.83 23.14
CA TYR A 113 -20.18 -5.63 23.58
C TYR A 113 -20.27 -6.98 22.85
N PHE A 114 -19.13 -7.55 22.44
CA PHE A 114 -19.12 -8.83 21.71
C PHE A 114 -19.72 -9.95 22.54
N LYS A 115 -20.76 -10.60 22.00
CA LYS A 115 -21.41 -11.76 22.65
C LYS A 115 -20.82 -13.09 22.20
N LYS A 116 -20.35 -13.15 20.95
CA LYS A 116 -19.71 -14.29 20.30
C LYS A 116 -18.67 -13.77 19.31
N LEU A 117 -17.61 -14.54 19.09
CA LEU A 117 -16.69 -14.35 17.98
C LEU A 117 -17.12 -15.24 16.80
N PRO A 118 -17.00 -14.77 15.55
CA PRO A 118 -17.25 -15.59 14.37
C PRO A 118 -16.21 -16.72 14.27
N THR A 119 -16.59 -17.86 13.70
CA THR A 119 -15.67 -18.98 13.45
C THR A 119 -14.57 -18.63 12.46
N GLU A 120 -14.86 -17.69 11.56
CA GLU A 120 -14.03 -17.17 10.48
C GLU A 120 -12.80 -16.42 11.01
N ILE A 121 -12.81 -15.97 12.27
CA ILE A 121 -11.61 -15.38 12.92
C ILE A 121 -10.44 -16.37 12.99
N THR A 122 -10.75 -17.67 12.95
CA THR A 122 -9.75 -18.75 13.05
C THR A 122 -9.01 -19.00 11.73
N GLU A 123 -9.47 -18.38 10.63
CA GLU A 123 -8.79 -18.41 9.32
C GLU A 123 -7.61 -17.42 9.24
N LEU A 124 -7.48 -16.51 10.21
CA LEU A 124 -6.40 -15.54 10.32
C LEU A 124 -5.08 -16.19 10.75
N SER A 125 -4.48 -16.97 9.85
CA SER A 125 -3.32 -17.82 10.12
C SER A 125 -2.07 -17.09 10.64
N LYS A 126 -1.95 -15.77 10.39
CA LYS A 126 -0.81 -14.94 10.82
C LYS A 126 -1.04 -14.20 12.15
N LEU A 127 -2.20 -14.36 12.77
CA LEU A 127 -2.55 -13.66 14.00
C LEU A 127 -1.64 -14.11 15.15
N LYS A 128 -1.01 -13.13 15.81
CA LYS A 128 -0.10 -13.29 16.95
C LYS A 128 -0.70 -12.76 18.24
N ILE A 129 -1.46 -11.67 18.16
CA ILE A 129 -2.07 -11.02 19.32
C ILE A 129 -3.57 -10.90 19.09
N LEU A 130 -4.36 -11.45 20.00
CA LEU A 130 -5.81 -11.27 20.05
C LEU A 130 -6.21 -10.78 21.43
N ASN A 131 -6.69 -9.54 21.52
CA ASN A 131 -7.24 -8.98 22.75
C ASN A 131 -8.74 -8.82 22.63
N VAL A 132 -9.51 -9.57 23.42
CA VAL A 132 -10.97 -9.50 23.50
C VAL A 132 -11.43 -9.21 24.94
N SER A 133 -10.57 -8.64 25.77
CA SER A 133 -10.88 -8.33 27.16
C SER A 133 -12.06 -7.37 27.32
N ASN A 134 -12.74 -7.43 28.46
CA ASN A 134 -13.88 -6.57 28.80
C ASN A 134 -14.97 -6.55 27.72
N ASN A 135 -15.50 -7.74 27.44
CA ASN A 135 -16.58 -7.99 26.49
C ASN A 135 -17.68 -8.84 27.15
N LYS A 136 -18.62 -9.37 26.37
CA LYS A 136 -19.74 -10.20 26.86
C LYS A 136 -19.68 -11.62 26.32
N LEU A 137 -18.48 -12.15 26.06
CA LEU A 137 -18.27 -13.47 25.49
C LEU A 137 -18.63 -14.57 26.50
N LYS A 138 -19.51 -15.49 26.09
CA LYS A 138 -19.90 -16.66 26.91
C LYS A 138 -19.11 -17.92 26.57
N PHE A 139 -18.72 -18.03 25.30
CA PHE A 139 -17.96 -19.13 24.73
C PHE A 139 -17.01 -18.59 23.67
N LEU A 140 -15.86 -19.23 23.52
CA LEU A 140 -14.97 -19.04 22.38
C LEU A 140 -15.30 -20.08 21.29
N PRO A 141 -14.98 -19.83 20.01
CA PRO A 141 -15.16 -20.81 18.94
C PRO A 141 -14.42 -22.13 19.23
N ASP A 142 -15.04 -23.26 18.90
CA ASP A 142 -14.40 -24.57 19.06
C ASP A 142 -13.18 -24.76 18.14
N THR A 143 -12.96 -23.88 17.16
CA THR A 143 -11.84 -23.92 16.20
C THR A 143 -10.69 -22.97 16.55
N MET A 144 -10.67 -22.37 17.75
CA MET A 144 -9.62 -21.41 18.16
C MET A 144 -8.19 -21.98 18.07
N GLY A 145 -8.03 -23.30 18.16
CA GLY A 145 -6.76 -24.01 17.96
C GLY A 145 -6.09 -23.81 16.60
N SER A 146 -6.86 -23.48 15.55
CA SER A 146 -6.33 -23.26 14.20
C SER A 146 -5.35 -22.09 14.11
N LEU A 147 -5.38 -21.16 15.08
CA LEU A 147 -4.47 -20.01 15.18
C LEU A 147 -3.09 -20.42 15.73
N LYS A 148 -2.34 -21.21 14.94
CA LYS A 148 -1.03 -21.78 15.33
C LYS A 148 0.07 -20.75 15.63
N ASN A 149 -0.12 -19.50 15.20
CA ASN A 149 0.83 -18.41 15.39
C ASN A 149 0.47 -17.46 16.54
N LEU A 150 -0.61 -17.75 17.28
CA LEU A 150 -1.06 -16.92 18.39
C LEU A 150 -0.08 -17.00 19.56
N ASN A 151 0.44 -15.86 19.98
CA ASN A 151 1.38 -15.70 21.09
C ASN A 151 0.68 -15.17 22.34
N ILE A 152 -0.26 -14.23 22.17
CA ILE A 152 -0.96 -13.55 23.25
C ILE A 152 -2.46 -13.63 23.00
N LEU A 153 -3.19 -14.19 23.97
CA LEU A 153 -4.65 -14.21 24.00
C LEU A 153 -5.13 -13.59 25.30
N ASP A 154 -5.83 -12.47 25.20
CA ASP A 154 -6.43 -11.80 26.35
C ASP A 154 -7.96 -11.92 26.29
N ILE A 155 -8.50 -12.66 27.25
CA ILE A 155 -9.94 -12.96 27.41
C ILE A 155 -10.44 -12.54 28.80
N SER A 156 -9.70 -11.67 29.51
CA SER A 156 -10.13 -11.15 30.82
C SER A 156 -11.46 -10.39 30.72
N ASP A 157 -12.12 -10.21 31.85
CA ASP A 157 -13.38 -9.48 31.99
C ASP A 157 -14.47 -9.95 30.99
N ASN A 158 -14.57 -11.26 30.80
CA ASN A 158 -15.65 -11.90 30.03
C ASN A 158 -16.32 -13.00 30.85
N PRO A 159 -17.66 -13.18 30.74
CA PRO A 159 -18.39 -14.23 31.45
C PRO A 159 -18.23 -15.63 30.78
N LEU A 160 -16.98 -16.04 30.53
CA LEU A 160 -16.64 -17.31 29.92
C LEU A 160 -16.79 -18.45 30.93
N THR A 161 -17.51 -19.50 30.54
CA THR A 161 -17.72 -20.67 31.40
C THR A 161 -16.79 -21.84 31.06
N LYS A 162 -16.31 -21.92 29.81
CA LYS A 162 -15.46 -23.00 29.31
C LYS A 162 -14.47 -22.49 28.26
N LEU A 163 -13.24 -23.01 28.29
CA LEU A 163 -12.29 -22.88 27.18
C LEU A 163 -12.46 -24.04 26.17
N PRO A 164 -12.31 -23.79 24.87
CA PRO A 164 -12.41 -24.82 23.83
C PRO A 164 -11.20 -25.75 23.90
N LYS A 165 -11.43 -27.06 23.72
CA LYS A 165 -10.34 -28.06 23.76
C LYS A 165 -9.28 -27.78 22.71
N SER A 166 -9.69 -27.32 21.53
CA SER A 166 -8.80 -26.98 20.40
C SER A 166 -7.70 -25.99 20.75
N LEU A 167 -7.83 -25.17 21.81
CA LEU A 167 -6.76 -24.28 22.24
C LEU A 167 -5.45 -25.03 22.57
N GLY A 168 -5.51 -26.33 22.86
CA GLY A 168 -4.34 -27.22 22.96
C GLY A 168 -3.47 -27.30 21.69
N GLU A 169 -4.02 -26.98 20.51
CA GLU A 169 -3.29 -26.95 19.25
C GLU A 169 -2.47 -25.65 19.04
N ALA A 170 -2.76 -24.60 19.82
CA ALA A 170 -2.06 -23.31 19.75
C ALA A 170 -0.69 -23.36 20.48
N GLN A 171 0.24 -24.15 19.95
CA GLN A 171 1.53 -24.45 20.58
C GLN A 171 2.46 -23.24 20.80
N LYS A 172 2.19 -22.10 20.15
CA LYS A 172 2.99 -20.88 20.27
C LYS A 172 2.44 -19.88 21.30
N LEU A 173 1.34 -20.21 22.00
CA LEU A 173 0.73 -19.35 22.99
C LEU A 173 1.63 -19.20 24.22
N ILE A 174 2.09 -17.98 24.47
CA ILE A 174 2.99 -17.63 25.59
C ILE A 174 2.17 -17.06 26.75
N GLU A 175 1.21 -16.20 26.43
CA GLU A 175 0.44 -15.46 27.42
C GLU A 175 -1.06 -15.66 27.17
N LEU A 176 -1.76 -16.15 28.19
CA LEU A 176 -3.21 -16.31 28.22
C LEU A 176 -3.72 -15.61 29.47
N LYS A 177 -4.38 -14.47 29.29
CA LYS A 177 -5.01 -13.72 30.39
C LYS A 177 -6.47 -14.08 30.46
N LEU A 178 -6.91 -14.52 31.63
CA LEU A 178 -8.30 -14.92 31.89
C LEU A 178 -8.61 -14.67 33.37
N ASP A 179 -9.89 -14.44 33.67
CA ASP A 179 -10.34 -14.23 35.04
C ASP A 179 -10.78 -15.54 35.68
N ASN A 180 -10.35 -15.77 36.91
CA ASN A 180 -10.55 -17.04 37.62
C ASN A 180 -11.97 -17.21 38.21
N VAL A 181 -12.90 -16.29 37.95
CA VAL A 181 -14.12 -16.16 38.78
C VAL A 181 -15.24 -17.12 38.35
N ASP A 182 -15.42 -17.36 37.04
CA ASP A 182 -16.59 -18.08 36.51
C ASP A 182 -16.27 -19.31 35.61
N LEU A 183 -14.99 -19.70 35.51
CA LEU A 183 -14.55 -20.78 34.62
C LEU A 183 -14.80 -22.17 35.24
N ILE A 184 -15.61 -23.01 34.57
CA ILE A 184 -15.90 -24.40 34.96
C ILE A 184 -14.85 -25.37 34.38
N TYR A 185 -14.30 -25.03 33.20
CA TYR A 185 -13.36 -25.87 32.47
C TYR A 185 -12.35 -25.01 31.69
N PRO A 186 -11.04 -25.26 31.77
CA PRO A 186 -10.31 -26.27 32.58
C PRO A 186 -10.38 -26.02 34.10
N PRO A 187 -10.07 -27.03 34.94
CA PRO A 187 -10.16 -26.91 36.40
C PRO A 187 -9.19 -25.87 36.96
N LEU A 188 -9.58 -25.21 38.06
CA LEU A 188 -8.88 -24.06 38.64
C LEU A 188 -7.39 -24.29 38.94
N PHE A 189 -6.99 -25.53 39.29
CA PHE A 189 -5.59 -25.86 39.56
C PHE A 189 -4.71 -25.77 38.30
N VAL A 190 -5.27 -26.04 37.11
CA VAL A 190 -4.57 -25.89 35.82
C VAL A 190 -4.46 -24.42 35.46
N VAL A 191 -5.52 -23.65 35.73
CA VAL A 191 -5.58 -22.22 35.41
C VAL A 191 -4.54 -21.42 36.20
N GLN A 192 -4.29 -21.79 37.46
CA GLN A 192 -3.22 -21.20 38.28
C GLN A 192 -1.80 -21.47 37.74
N GLY A 193 -1.63 -22.53 36.94
CA GLY A 193 -0.35 -22.88 36.31
C GLY A 193 0.03 -22.02 35.11
N GLY A 194 -0.79 -21.01 34.77
CA GLY A 194 -0.55 -20.09 33.66
C GLY A 194 -0.82 -20.71 32.28
N ALA A 195 -0.51 -19.95 31.23
CA ALA A 195 -0.84 -20.29 29.85
C ALA A 195 -0.28 -21.66 29.40
N ILE A 196 0.95 -21.97 29.79
CA ILE A 196 1.65 -23.21 29.42
C ILE A 196 0.93 -24.43 30.02
N ALA A 197 0.56 -24.38 31.30
CA ALA A 197 -0.14 -25.48 31.97
C ALA A 197 -1.53 -25.71 31.36
N ILE A 198 -2.23 -24.63 31.02
CA ILE A 198 -3.54 -24.69 30.38
C ILE A 198 -3.45 -25.34 28.99
N VAL A 199 -2.52 -24.89 28.15
CA VAL A 199 -2.35 -25.45 26.80
C VAL A 199 -1.87 -26.90 26.85
N ALA A 200 -0.96 -27.24 27.78
CA ALA A 200 -0.49 -28.61 27.97
C ALA A 200 -1.62 -29.57 28.40
N TYR A 201 -2.47 -29.13 29.35
CA TYR A 201 -3.63 -29.91 29.79
C TYR A 201 -4.63 -30.14 28.64
N LEU A 202 -4.95 -29.08 27.88
CA LEU A 202 -5.87 -29.19 26.74
C LEU A 202 -5.29 -30.04 25.60
N ALA A 203 -3.98 -29.96 25.35
CA ALA A 203 -3.29 -30.79 24.37
C ALA A 203 -3.28 -32.28 24.76
N GLN A 204 -3.10 -32.58 26.05
CA GLN A 204 -3.19 -33.94 26.58
C GLN A 204 -4.59 -34.54 26.40
N GLU A 205 -5.65 -33.74 26.64
CA GLU A 205 -7.02 -34.18 26.39
C GLU A 205 -7.34 -34.43 24.90
N LEU A 206 -6.62 -33.78 23.98
CA LEU A 206 -6.74 -33.98 22.53
C LEU A 206 -5.82 -35.08 21.98
N GLY A 207 -4.93 -35.65 22.80
CA GLY A 207 -3.93 -36.62 22.35
C GLY A 207 -2.80 -36.00 21.51
N VAL A 208 -2.56 -34.69 21.64
CA VAL A 208 -1.50 -33.96 20.92
C VAL A 208 -0.29 -33.80 21.85
N ASN A 209 0.90 -34.18 21.38
CA ASN A 209 2.15 -33.96 22.12
C ASN A 209 2.47 -32.46 22.19
N TYR A 210 2.25 -31.86 23.36
CA TYR A 210 2.67 -30.48 23.62
C TYR A 210 4.19 -30.43 23.80
N VAL A 211 4.88 -29.64 22.97
CA VAL A 211 6.32 -29.39 23.10
C VAL A 211 6.50 -27.94 23.54
N ALA A 212 6.82 -27.75 24.81
CA ALA A 212 7.26 -26.44 25.31
C ALA A 212 8.54 -26.03 24.55
N ARG A 213 8.61 -24.76 24.14
CA ARG A 213 9.68 -24.21 23.29
C ARG A 213 11.09 -24.38 23.89
N ASP A 214 11.20 -24.67 25.17
CA ASP A 214 12.47 -24.93 25.86
C ASP A 214 13.14 -26.25 25.42
N ALA A 215 12.38 -27.22 24.88
CA ALA A 215 12.96 -28.49 24.39
C ALA A 215 13.57 -28.40 22.97
N PHE A 216 13.44 -27.27 22.27
CA PHE A 216 14.03 -27.11 20.93
C PHE A 216 15.52 -26.72 20.99
N LEU A 217 16.02 -26.25 22.14
CA LEU A 217 17.46 -26.01 22.35
C LEU A 217 18.19 -27.25 22.92
N ASP A 218 17.52 -28.10 23.69
CA ASP A 218 18.19 -29.23 24.38
C ASP A 218 18.25 -30.52 23.53
N ALA A 219 17.38 -30.69 22.53
CA ALA A 219 17.37 -31.90 21.68
C ALA A 219 18.53 -31.98 20.66
N GLN A 220 19.34 -30.93 20.51
CA GLN A 220 20.53 -30.92 19.64
C GLN A 220 21.84 -31.25 20.37
N LEU A 221 21.84 -31.37 21.71
CA LEU A 221 23.06 -31.55 22.51
C LEU A 221 23.37 -33.00 22.92
N GLU A 222 22.48 -33.98 22.70
CA GLU A 222 22.71 -35.37 23.15
C GLU A 222 23.27 -36.34 22.08
N LYS A 223 23.56 -35.89 20.85
CA LYS A 223 24.09 -36.77 19.77
C LYS A 223 25.60 -36.70 19.50
N LEU A 224 26.38 -36.07 20.39
CA LEU A 224 27.84 -35.91 20.19
C LEU A 224 28.67 -36.40 21.39
N HIS A 225 28.34 -37.56 21.95
CA HIS A 225 29.28 -38.32 22.76
C HIS A 225 29.65 -39.60 22.02
N ASN A 226 30.71 -39.49 21.20
CA ASN A 226 31.76 -40.48 20.98
C ASN A 226 32.41 -40.20 19.62
N ASN A 227 33.45 -39.36 19.62
CA ASN A 227 34.75 -39.63 18.98
C ASN A 227 35.55 -38.33 18.82
N ASP A 228 36.85 -38.47 19.08
CA ASP A 228 37.96 -37.62 18.61
C ASP A 228 38.35 -36.41 19.46
N ASN A 229 39.29 -36.68 20.38
CA ASN A 229 40.02 -35.72 21.21
C ASN A 229 40.86 -34.67 20.43
N GLU A 230 40.90 -34.71 19.11
CA GLU A 230 41.58 -33.69 18.29
C GLU A 230 40.69 -32.48 17.95
N ARG A 231 39.36 -32.63 17.90
CA ARG A 231 38.43 -31.52 17.61
C ARG A 231 38.22 -30.57 18.79
N LEU A 232 38.54 -31.01 20.01
CA LEU A 232 38.35 -30.25 21.25
C LEU A 232 39.24 -29.00 21.35
N VAL A 233 40.40 -28.98 20.69
CA VAL A 233 41.32 -27.83 20.70
C VAL A 233 40.84 -26.75 19.73
N GLU A 234 40.43 -27.12 18.51
CA GLU A 234 39.85 -26.18 17.53
C GLU A 234 38.48 -25.64 17.97
N ILE A 235 37.68 -26.45 18.67
CA ILE A 235 36.40 -25.99 19.23
C ILE A 235 36.63 -25.01 20.37
N LYS A 236 37.65 -25.21 21.23
CA LYS A 236 38.02 -24.24 22.29
C LYS A 236 38.47 -22.89 21.70
N ASP A 237 39.33 -22.92 20.69
CA ASP A 237 39.80 -21.71 20.01
C ASP A 237 38.66 -20.99 19.28
N ASN A 238 37.75 -21.74 18.64
CA ASN A 238 36.56 -21.16 18.02
C ASN A 238 35.54 -20.64 19.05
N LEU A 239 35.38 -21.29 20.21
CA LEU A 239 34.53 -20.79 21.29
C LEU A 239 35.09 -19.48 21.84
N GLN A 240 36.41 -19.39 22.02
CA GLN A 240 37.08 -18.22 22.54
C GLN A 240 37.08 -17.06 21.53
N ARG A 241 37.27 -17.34 20.23
CA ARG A 241 37.07 -16.34 19.16
C ARG A 241 35.63 -15.85 19.09
N ARG A 242 34.65 -16.76 19.26
CA ARG A 242 33.22 -16.42 19.25
C ARG A 242 32.81 -15.63 20.50
N GLN A 243 33.41 -15.93 21.65
CA GLN A 243 33.21 -15.19 22.90
C GLN A 243 33.82 -13.78 22.82
N ASN A 244 35.01 -13.65 22.23
CA ASN A 244 35.62 -12.35 21.97
C ASN A 244 34.81 -11.53 20.95
N ALA A 245 34.31 -12.16 19.88
CA ALA A 245 33.43 -11.51 18.91
C ALA A 245 32.10 -11.06 19.54
N LEU A 246 31.53 -11.85 20.45
CA LEU A 246 30.33 -11.46 21.22
C LEU A 246 30.61 -10.27 22.14
N LEU A 247 31.74 -10.25 22.85
CA LEU A 247 32.15 -9.13 23.69
C LEU A 247 32.39 -7.86 22.88
N GLU A 248 32.91 -7.97 21.66
CA GLU A 248 33.13 -6.84 20.76
C GLU A 248 31.81 -6.33 20.17
N VAL A 249 30.87 -7.22 19.86
CA VAL A 249 29.49 -6.85 19.49
C VAL A 249 28.78 -6.17 20.67
N GLU A 250 28.89 -6.69 21.89
CA GLU A 250 28.33 -6.05 23.09
C GLU A 250 28.95 -4.67 23.34
N LYS A 251 30.26 -4.52 23.13
CA LYS A 251 30.95 -3.23 23.24
C LYS A 251 30.43 -2.24 22.19
N ASN A 252 30.28 -2.67 20.95
CA ASN A 252 29.72 -1.84 19.88
C ASN A 252 28.25 -1.45 20.15
N ILE A 253 27.45 -2.36 20.71
CA ILE A 253 26.07 -2.07 21.12
C ILE A 253 26.05 -1.02 22.24
N ARG A 254 26.95 -1.11 23.23
CA ARG A 254 27.07 -0.10 24.29
C ARG A 254 27.50 1.27 23.74
N GLU A 255 28.49 1.30 22.84
CA GLU A 255 28.93 2.54 22.19
C GLU A 255 27.81 3.17 21.35
N GLN A 256 27.01 2.36 20.64
CA GLN A 256 25.82 2.85 19.93
C GLN A 256 24.75 3.38 20.90
N GLN A 257 24.49 2.68 22.00
CA GLN A 257 23.53 3.14 23.03
C GLN A 257 23.99 4.45 23.67
N GLU A 258 25.28 4.60 23.99
CA GLU A 258 25.85 5.84 24.51
C GLU A 258 25.74 6.99 23.50
N TYR A 259 26.00 6.72 22.22
CA TYR A 259 25.85 7.70 21.14
C TYR A 259 24.39 8.14 20.96
N GLU A 260 23.44 7.21 21.02
CA GLU A 260 21.99 7.51 20.97
C GLU A 260 21.54 8.32 22.18
N LEU A 261 21.99 7.97 23.40
CA LEU A 261 21.71 8.74 24.61
C LEU A 261 22.29 10.17 24.52
N HIS A 262 23.48 10.32 23.96
CA HIS A 262 24.11 11.61 23.73
C HIS A 262 23.31 12.47 22.73
N LEU A 263 22.88 11.88 21.61
CA LEU A 263 21.98 12.54 20.64
C LEU A 263 20.64 12.93 21.27
N GLN A 264 20.05 12.07 22.10
CA GLN A 264 18.83 12.39 22.83
C GLN A 264 19.05 13.52 23.85
N SER A 265 20.21 13.59 24.51
CA SER A 265 20.55 14.70 25.42
C SER A 265 20.66 16.02 24.65
N ILE A 266 21.37 16.04 23.52
CA ILE A 266 21.48 17.23 22.66
C ILE A 266 20.10 17.69 22.18
N ASN A 267 19.25 16.76 21.74
CA ASN A 267 17.90 17.07 21.30
C ASN A 267 17.03 17.60 22.45
N LYS A 268 17.17 17.05 23.67
CA LYS A 268 16.49 17.57 24.87
C LYS A 268 16.95 18.99 25.19
N ASP A 269 18.25 19.26 25.10
CA ASP A 269 18.81 20.59 25.39
C ASP A 269 18.43 21.62 24.32
N MET A 270 18.41 21.24 23.04
CA MET A 270 17.93 22.09 21.96
C MET A 270 16.44 22.40 22.11
N LYS A 271 15.63 21.40 22.50
CA LYS A 271 14.21 21.58 22.78
C LYS A 271 13.96 22.50 23.99
N LYS A 272 14.78 22.39 25.04
CA LYS A 272 14.71 23.29 26.20
C LYS A 272 15.01 24.74 25.81
N LYS A 273 16.08 24.98 25.05
CA LYS A 273 16.42 26.33 24.55
C LYS A 273 15.30 26.93 23.71
N LEU A 274 14.71 26.13 22.82
CA LEU A 274 13.59 26.59 21.98
C LEU A 274 12.34 26.92 22.82
N LEU A 275 12.07 26.16 23.89
CA LEU A 275 10.99 26.46 24.82
C LEU A 275 11.28 27.73 25.63
N GLU A 276 12.52 27.94 26.07
CA GLU A 276 12.94 29.17 26.76
C GLU A 276 12.79 30.40 25.85
N ASP A 277 13.23 30.31 24.59
CA ASP A 277 13.09 31.38 23.60
C ASP A 277 11.60 31.71 23.32
N LEU A 278 10.74 30.68 23.21
CA LEU A 278 9.30 30.87 23.00
C LEU A 278 8.63 31.54 24.21
N VAL A 279 9.01 31.17 25.43
CA VAL A 279 8.50 31.81 26.65
C VAL A 279 8.96 33.27 26.70
N GLU A 280 10.23 33.56 26.38
CA GLU A 280 10.73 34.93 26.33
C GLU A 280 9.96 35.77 25.31
N GLN A 281 9.68 35.23 24.12
CA GLN A 281 8.87 35.95 23.12
C GLN A 281 7.43 36.17 23.58
N GLN A 282 6.78 35.19 24.23
CA GLN A 282 5.44 35.36 24.77
C GLN A 282 5.39 36.47 25.82
N THR A 283 6.34 36.49 26.77
CA THR A 283 6.39 37.54 27.79
C THR A 283 6.64 38.94 27.20
N ARG A 284 7.46 39.06 26.16
CA ARG A 284 7.65 40.33 25.44
C ARG A 284 6.35 40.80 24.80
N LEU A 285 5.65 39.93 24.08
CA LEU A 285 4.38 40.27 23.43
C LEU A 285 3.30 40.65 24.45
N GLU A 286 3.19 39.94 25.56
CA GLU A 286 2.27 40.28 26.65
C GLU A 286 2.57 41.67 27.23
N SER A 287 3.85 42.00 27.44
CA SER A 287 4.25 43.32 27.92
C SER A 287 3.93 44.45 26.93
N GLU A 288 4.04 44.20 25.62
CA GLU A 288 3.66 45.17 24.59
C GLU A 288 2.14 45.37 24.54
N ILE A 289 1.37 44.29 24.67
CA ILE A 289 -0.10 44.36 24.72
C ILE A 289 -0.55 45.16 25.94
N GLU A 290 0.03 44.93 27.12
CA GLU A 290 -0.27 45.71 28.32
C GLU A 290 0.03 47.20 28.14
N ARG A 291 1.17 47.55 27.53
CA ARG A 291 1.50 48.96 27.24
C ARG A 291 0.47 49.62 26.32
N VAL A 292 0.05 48.92 25.27
CA VAL A 292 -0.98 49.42 24.33
C VAL A 292 -2.34 49.57 25.03
N GLN A 293 -2.69 48.64 25.91
CA GLN A 293 -3.93 48.74 26.68
C GLN A 293 -3.92 49.94 27.62
N GLN A 294 -2.81 50.15 28.36
CA GLN A 294 -2.65 51.31 29.24
C GLN A 294 -2.74 52.64 28.48
N GLU A 295 -2.13 52.73 27.29
CA GLU A 295 -2.18 53.93 26.46
C GLU A 295 -3.60 54.21 25.93
N ARG A 296 -4.32 53.16 25.51
CA ARG A 296 -5.73 53.28 25.12
C ARG A 296 -6.62 53.72 26.27
N GLU A 297 -6.38 53.21 27.47
CA GLU A 297 -7.16 53.57 28.66
C GLU A 297 -6.88 55.01 29.10
N LEU A 298 -5.62 55.47 29.03
CA LEU A 298 -5.25 56.87 29.24
C LEU A 298 -5.93 57.80 28.23
N ASN A 299 -5.94 57.43 26.95
CA ASN A 299 -6.58 58.21 25.89
C ASN A 299 -8.11 58.24 26.05
N ARG A 300 -8.72 57.12 26.46
CA ARG A 300 -10.15 57.06 26.79
C ARG A 300 -10.50 57.99 27.94
N ASN A 301 -9.69 58.03 29.00
CA ASN A 301 -9.91 58.90 30.14
C ASN A 301 -9.77 60.38 29.76
N LYS A 302 -8.80 60.74 28.90
CA LYS A 302 -8.69 62.09 28.34
C LYS A 302 -9.94 62.47 27.55
N LEU A 303 -10.42 61.61 26.66
CA LEU A 303 -11.65 61.84 25.88
C LEU A 303 -12.88 62.06 26.78
N LEU A 304 -13.05 61.24 27.81
CA LEU A 304 -14.14 61.41 28.78
C LEU A 304 -14.07 62.77 29.49
N SER A 305 -12.86 63.23 29.86
CA SER A 305 -12.70 64.56 30.48
C SER A 305 -13.02 65.70 29.51
N PHE A 306 -12.68 65.57 28.23
CA PHE A 306 -13.03 66.56 27.21
C PHE A 306 -14.55 66.63 26.98
N ILE A 307 -15.22 65.48 26.90
CA ILE A 307 -16.68 65.42 26.73
C ILE A 307 -17.37 66.06 27.94
N TYR A 308 -16.96 65.69 29.16
CA TYR A 308 -17.54 66.25 30.38
C TYR A 308 -17.41 67.78 30.46
N ASN A 309 -16.25 68.33 30.08
CA ASN A 309 -16.05 69.78 30.07
C ASN A 309 -16.89 70.47 28.98
N ALA A 310 -17.01 69.87 27.81
CA ALA A 310 -17.83 70.41 26.72
C ALA A 310 -19.34 70.40 27.06
N GLU A 311 -19.81 69.36 27.75
CA GLU A 311 -21.19 69.29 28.25
C GLU A 311 -21.46 70.40 29.27
N GLN A 312 -20.57 70.62 30.25
CA GLN A 312 -20.72 71.73 31.21
C GLN A 312 -20.71 73.10 30.53
N GLU A 313 -19.86 73.29 29.53
CA GLU A 313 -19.76 74.56 28.82
C GLU A 313 -21.05 74.84 28.03
N ALA A 314 -21.59 73.83 27.35
CA ALA A 314 -22.87 73.90 26.64
C ALA A 314 -24.04 74.20 27.59
N ASP A 315 -24.12 73.53 28.74
CA ASP A 315 -25.14 73.79 29.76
C ASP A 315 -25.08 75.23 30.27
N SER A 316 -23.87 75.78 30.50
CA SER A 316 -23.71 77.17 30.94
C SER A 316 -24.17 78.19 29.89
N VAL A 317 -24.00 77.88 28.61
CA VAL A 317 -24.43 78.72 27.49
C VAL A 317 -25.95 78.68 27.36
N ILE A 318 -26.56 77.49 27.48
CA ILE A 318 -28.01 77.31 27.46
C ILE A 318 -28.65 78.09 28.61
N GLU A 319 -28.10 78.01 29.83
CA GLU A 319 -28.62 78.72 30.99
C GLU A 319 -28.54 80.25 30.82
N LYS A 320 -27.43 80.76 30.25
CA LYS A 320 -27.28 82.19 29.92
C LYS A 320 -28.28 82.64 28.86
N PHE A 321 -28.52 81.82 27.83
CA PHE A 321 -29.42 82.14 26.72
C PHE A 321 -30.90 82.17 27.15
N LEU A 322 -31.30 81.27 28.05
CA LEU A 322 -32.65 81.27 28.63
C LEU A 322 -32.90 82.54 29.46
N ARG A 323 -31.91 82.98 30.26
CA ARG A 323 -32.01 84.22 31.05
C ARG A 323 -32.07 85.49 30.19
N SER A 324 -31.33 85.56 29.09
CA SER A 324 -31.40 86.71 28.16
C SER A 324 -32.73 86.76 27.40
N SER A 325 -33.27 85.61 26.99
CA SER A 325 -34.55 85.52 26.26
C SER A 325 -35.78 85.90 27.11
N GLU A 326 -35.74 85.65 28.42
CA GLU A 326 -36.81 86.08 29.35
C GLU A 326 -36.76 87.59 29.63
N ALA A 327 -35.56 88.17 29.72
CA ALA A 327 -35.38 89.60 29.95
C ALA A 327 -35.82 90.46 28.75
N GLU A 328 -35.52 90.01 27.52
CA GLU A 328 -35.92 90.69 26.29
C GLU A 328 -37.45 90.70 26.09
N ARG A 329 -38.14 89.60 26.42
CA ARG A 329 -39.60 89.51 26.32
C ARG A 329 -40.35 90.46 27.25
N LEU A 330 -39.80 90.76 28.43
CA LEU A 330 -40.40 91.68 29.39
C LEU A 330 -40.17 93.15 29.03
N ALA A 331 -39.01 93.48 28.46
CA ALA A 331 -38.69 94.85 28.02
C ALA A 331 -39.50 95.25 26.77
N GLN A 332 -39.73 94.31 25.84
CA GLN A 332 -40.43 94.60 24.59
C GLN A 332 -41.93 94.85 24.77
N ALA A 333 -42.57 94.25 25.78
CA ALA A 333 -43.97 94.49 26.11
C ALA A 333 -44.22 95.88 26.73
N GLN A 334 -43.25 96.43 27.46
CA GLN A 334 -43.34 97.75 28.09
C GLN A 334 -43.12 98.91 27.11
N LEU A 335 -42.28 98.70 26.08
CA LEU A 335 -42.04 99.70 25.03
C LEU A 335 -43.25 99.90 24.10
N LEU A 336 -43.97 98.82 23.77
CA LEU A 336 -45.19 98.84 22.94
C LEU A 336 -46.37 99.61 23.58
N GLU A 337 -46.39 99.73 24.90
CA GLU A 337 -47.40 100.47 25.66
C GLU A 337 -47.09 101.97 25.77
N MET A 338 -45.81 102.34 25.65
CA MET A 338 -45.31 103.71 25.69
C MET A 338 -45.40 104.37 24.30
N GLU A 339 -45.07 103.64 23.23
CA GLU A 339 -45.19 104.12 21.84
C GLU A 339 -46.64 104.49 21.46
N ASN A 340 -47.63 103.72 21.93
CA ASN A 340 -49.05 103.99 21.67
C ASN A 340 -49.56 105.28 22.33
N LYS A 341 -48.86 105.82 23.34
CA LYS A 341 -49.24 107.07 24.03
C LYS A 341 -48.59 108.30 23.40
N GLU A 342 -47.35 108.19 22.92
CA GLU A 342 -46.64 109.29 22.27
C GLU A 342 -47.18 109.59 20.85
N GLN A 343 -47.73 108.57 20.17
CA GLN A 343 -48.36 108.72 18.84
C GLN A 343 -49.59 109.65 18.83
N LEU A 344 -50.20 109.94 19.97
CA LEU A 344 -51.40 110.79 20.09
C LEU A 344 -51.07 112.29 20.19
N GLU A 345 -49.84 112.66 20.60
CA GLU A 345 -49.44 114.06 20.80
C GLU A 345 -48.72 114.66 19.58
N LEU A 346 -48.13 113.83 18.72
CA LEU A 346 -47.35 114.28 17.55
C LEU A 346 -48.20 114.74 16.34
N LEU A 347 -49.53 114.57 16.39
CA LEU A 347 -50.45 114.93 15.30
C LEU A 347 -50.69 116.44 15.15
N SER A 348 -50.37 117.29 16.14
CA SER A 348 -50.79 118.71 16.14
C SER A 348 -49.78 119.71 15.54
N GLN A 349 -48.54 119.33 15.25
CA GLN A 349 -47.52 120.22 14.65
C GLN A 349 -47.09 119.79 13.24
N SER A 350 -47.85 118.85 12.66
CA SER A 350 -47.33 117.92 11.67
C SER A 350 -47.24 118.42 10.23
N HIS A 351 -47.66 119.61 9.79
CA HIS A 351 -47.83 119.84 8.33
C HIS A 351 -46.88 120.81 7.62
N LEU A 352 -46.03 121.58 8.32
CA LEU A 352 -45.04 122.45 7.66
C LEU A 352 -43.59 122.05 7.93
N ASP A 353 -43.30 121.44 9.08
CA ASP A 353 -42.00 120.78 9.35
C ASP A 353 -41.92 119.36 8.78
N GLN A 354 -43.05 118.79 8.32
CA GLN A 354 -43.11 117.41 7.82
C GLN A 354 -42.19 117.15 6.64
N SER A 355 -42.02 118.08 5.70
CA SER A 355 -41.21 117.85 4.50
C SER A 355 -39.70 117.99 4.75
N SER A 356 -39.31 118.86 5.69
CA SER A 356 -37.91 119.08 6.09
C SER A 356 -37.43 118.05 7.13
N CYS A 357 -38.28 117.70 8.10
CA CYS A 357 -37.99 116.63 9.06
C CYS A 357 -38.06 115.25 8.42
N ARG A 358 -39.02 114.95 7.51
CA ARG A 358 -39.03 113.66 6.79
C ARG A 358 -37.77 113.45 5.97
N THR A 359 -37.25 114.47 5.29
CA THR A 359 -36.00 114.32 4.52
C THR A 359 -34.80 114.07 5.45
N ARG A 360 -34.71 114.79 6.58
CA ARG A 360 -33.68 114.56 7.60
C ARG A 360 -33.80 113.20 8.31
N GLU A 361 -35.00 112.76 8.63
CA GLU A 361 -35.30 111.44 9.23
C GLU A 361 -35.04 110.31 8.23
N THR A 362 -35.42 110.47 6.96
CA THR A 362 -35.09 109.47 5.92
C THR A 362 -33.59 109.35 5.71
N LEU A 363 -32.84 110.46 5.78
CA LEU A 363 -31.39 110.43 5.66
C LEU A 363 -30.72 109.80 6.89
N LEU A 364 -31.20 110.08 8.10
CA LEU A 364 -30.71 109.43 9.32
C LEU A 364 -31.05 107.93 9.34
N SER A 365 -32.26 107.56 8.93
CA SER A 365 -32.68 106.16 8.80
C SER A 365 -31.88 105.44 7.71
N MET A 366 -31.57 106.10 6.59
CA MET A 366 -30.68 105.54 5.56
C MET A 366 -29.23 105.44 6.06
N GLU A 367 -28.76 106.39 6.87
CA GLU A 367 -27.42 106.33 7.46
C GLU A 367 -27.31 105.20 8.49
N GLU A 368 -28.35 104.97 9.31
CA GLU A 368 -28.43 103.82 10.21
C GLU A 368 -28.53 102.50 9.44
N LEU A 369 -29.37 102.44 8.41
CA LEU A 369 -29.51 101.25 7.57
C LEU A 369 -28.20 100.92 6.85
N LEU A 370 -27.47 101.91 6.32
CA LEU A 370 -26.14 101.71 5.74
C LEU A 370 -25.10 101.26 6.77
N LYS A 371 -25.19 101.73 8.03
CA LYS A 371 -24.32 101.25 9.12
C LYS A 371 -24.65 99.80 9.50
N GLU A 372 -25.93 99.43 9.52
CA GLU A 372 -26.38 98.06 9.75
C GLU A 372 -25.98 97.13 8.59
N GLU A 373 -26.15 97.55 7.34
CA GLU A 373 -25.66 96.82 6.15
C GLU A 373 -24.15 96.62 6.21
N LEU A 374 -23.37 97.66 6.54
CA LEU A 374 -21.92 97.54 6.70
C LEU A 374 -21.53 96.57 7.85
N LEU A 375 -22.28 96.57 8.96
CA LEU A 375 -22.05 95.65 10.08
C LEU A 375 -22.41 94.20 9.71
N THR A 376 -23.51 94.00 8.98
CA THR A 376 -23.91 92.68 8.49
C THR A 376 -22.94 92.14 7.45
N GLU A 377 -22.47 92.96 6.51
CA GLU A 377 -21.43 92.59 5.56
C GLU A 377 -20.14 92.16 6.26
N LYS A 378 -19.68 92.92 7.27
CA LYS A 378 -18.49 92.55 8.07
C LYS A 378 -18.66 91.19 8.76
N LYS A 379 -19.82 90.95 9.38
CA LYS A 379 -20.13 89.66 10.03
C LYS A 379 -20.15 88.50 9.02
N ILE A 380 -20.73 88.72 7.83
CA ILE A 380 -20.75 87.73 6.75
C ILE A 380 -19.33 87.45 6.26
N GLU A 381 -18.50 88.48 6.12
CA GLU A 381 -17.12 88.35 5.67
C GLU A 381 -16.25 87.61 6.69
N GLU A 382 -16.42 87.88 7.99
CA GLU A 382 -15.79 87.13 9.08
C GLU A 382 -16.24 85.66 9.10
N TYR A 383 -17.54 85.40 8.95
CA TYR A 383 -18.08 84.06 8.86
C TYR A 383 -17.52 83.29 7.65
N ASN A 384 -17.44 83.93 6.48
CA ASN A 384 -16.87 83.34 5.28
C ASN A 384 -15.37 83.02 5.48
N LYS A 385 -14.59 83.94 6.05
CA LYS A 385 -13.18 83.71 6.39
C LYS A 385 -13.01 82.55 7.36
N PHE A 386 -13.85 82.46 8.40
CA PHE A 386 -13.83 81.35 9.35
C PHE A 386 -14.18 80.02 8.68
N ARG A 387 -15.23 79.99 7.86
CA ARG A 387 -15.66 78.81 7.11
C ARG A 387 -14.55 78.32 6.17
N ASP A 388 -13.91 79.23 5.45
CA ASP A 388 -12.85 78.90 4.50
C ASP A 388 -11.58 78.40 5.23
N CYS A 389 -11.22 79.01 6.36
CA CYS A 389 -10.12 78.54 7.21
C CYS A 389 -10.39 77.15 7.79
N ASN A 390 -11.63 76.88 8.21
CA ASN A 390 -12.03 75.59 8.73
C ASN A 390 -12.03 74.52 7.62
N ALA A 391 -12.52 74.85 6.43
CA ALA A 391 -12.49 73.97 5.26
C ALA A 391 -11.05 73.64 4.83
N GLN A 392 -10.14 74.62 4.82
CA GLN A 392 -8.71 74.39 4.54
C GLN A 392 -8.04 73.52 5.61
N SER A 393 -8.36 73.73 6.88
CA SER A 393 -7.84 72.90 7.98
C SER A 393 -8.32 71.45 7.88
N LEU A 394 -9.58 71.24 7.50
CA LEU A 394 -10.15 69.90 7.33
C LEU A 394 -9.53 69.19 6.12
N LEU A 395 -9.40 69.88 4.99
CA LEU A 395 -8.76 69.34 3.77
C LEU A 395 -7.29 68.98 4.01
N THR A 396 -6.54 69.80 4.76
CA THR A 396 -5.14 69.50 5.09
C THR A 396 -5.01 68.31 6.02
N LEU A 397 -5.97 68.10 6.94
CA LEU A 397 -6.03 66.91 7.77
C LEU A 397 -6.31 65.65 6.94
N GLU A 398 -7.28 65.70 6.02
CA GLU A 398 -7.61 64.60 5.12
C GLU A 398 -6.45 64.25 4.17
N LEU A 399 -5.75 65.25 3.65
CA LEU A 399 -4.55 65.03 2.85
C LEU A 399 -3.44 64.33 3.66
N ARG A 400 -3.24 64.73 4.92
CA ARG A 400 -2.28 64.06 5.81
C ARG A 400 -2.69 62.61 6.11
N SER A 401 -3.96 62.35 6.38
CA SER A 401 -4.43 60.98 6.62
C SER A 401 -4.30 60.12 5.37
N ASN A 402 -4.64 60.65 4.20
CA ASN A 402 -4.49 59.94 2.93
C ASN A 402 -3.02 59.65 2.60
N ASN A 403 -2.12 60.60 2.83
CA ASN A 403 -0.69 60.39 2.65
C ASN A 403 -0.13 59.34 3.63
N HIS A 404 -0.62 59.32 4.87
CA HIS A 404 -0.23 58.30 5.84
C HIS A 404 -0.72 56.91 5.42
N LEU A 405 -1.98 56.79 4.98
CA LEU A 405 -2.52 55.55 4.45
C LEU A 405 -1.73 55.07 3.21
N ALA A 406 -1.39 55.97 2.29
CA ALA A 406 -0.57 55.65 1.12
C ALA A 406 0.82 55.10 1.54
N SER A 407 1.46 55.71 2.55
CA SER A 407 2.73 55.20 3.07
C SER A 407 2.62 53.81 3.70
N ILE A 408 1.53 53.53 4.43
CA ILE A 408 1.30 52.19 5.01
C ILE A 408 1.12 51.15 3.89
N VAL A 409 0.34 51.48 2.86
CA VAL A 409 0.11 50.58 1.72
C VAL A 409 1.42 50.31 0.96
N GLU A 410 2.26 51.33 0.77
CA GLU A 410 3.55 51.16 0.10
C GLU A 410 4.51 50.29 0.93
N ASN A 411 4.56 50.47 2.26
CA ASN A 411 5.36 49.62 3.14
C ASN A 411 4.87 48.16 3.10
N GLN A 412 3.56 47.91 3.18
CA GLN A 412 3.00 46.56 3.06
C GLN A 412 3.31 45.91 1.71
N LYS A 413 3.33 46.70 0.63
CA LYS A 413 3.72 46.22 -0.69
C LYS A 413 5.20 45.84 -0.72
N GLN A 414 6.09 46.63 -0.13
CA GLN A 414 7.51 46.32 -0.01
C GLN A 414 7.75 45.06 0.81
N ASP A 415 7.11 44.92 1.97
CA ASP A 415 7.21 43.71 2.80
C ASP A 415 6.75 42.47 2.04
N ARG A 416 5.65 42.59 1.27
CA ARG A 416 5.14 41.52 0.43
C ARG A 416 6.11 41.17 -0.70
N GLU A 417 6.70 42.15 -1.35
CA GLU A 417 7.73 41.93 -2.39
C GLU A 417 8.98 41.27 -1.80
N GLU A 418 9.40 41.65 -0.59
CA GLU A 418 10.53 41.04 0.10
C GLU A 418 10.26 39.57 0.46
N MET A 419 9.07 39.26 0.99
CA MET A 419 8.61 37.89 1.24
C MET A 419 8.58 37.05 -0.04
N ILE A 420 8.06 37.59 -1.14
CA ILE A 420 8.06 36.90 -2.44
C ILE A 420 9.49 36.61 -2.91
N ASN A 421 10.41 37.56 -2.73
CA ASN A 421 11.80 37.38 -3.10
C ASN A 421 12.52 36.35 -2.22
N GLN A 422 12.18 36.28 -0.92
CA GLN A 422 12.67 35.22 -0.04
C GLN A 422 12.15 33.85 -0.50
N LEU A 423 10.85 33.71 -0.76
CA LEU A 423 10.26 32.46 -1.25
C LEU A 423 10.88 31.99 -2.58
N ARG A 424 11.18 32.91 -3.51
CA ARG A 424 11.87 32.56 -4.77
C ARG A 424 13.30 32.08 -4.54
N ARG A 425 14.01 32.66 -3.57
CA ARG A 425 15.36 32.21 -3.18
C ARG A 425 15.30 30.83 -2.54
N ASP A 426 14.33 30.57 -1.68
CA ASP A 426 14.15 29.26 -1.07
C ASP A 426 13.75 28.21 -2.11
N GLU A 427 12.88 28.56 -3.07
CA GLU A 427 12.52 27.67 -4.18
C GLU A 427 13.74 27.30 -5.04
N SER A 428 14.64 28.24 -5.33
CA SER A 428 15.84 27.95 -6.11
C SER A 428 16.83 27.07 -5.35
N LEU A 429 17.00 27.30 -4.05
CA LEU A 429 17.84 26.47 -3.18
C LEU A 429 17.27 25.04 -3.03
N GLN A 430 15.95 24.91 -2.87
CA GLN A 430 15.28 23.61 -2.80
C GLN A 430 15.43 22.83 -4.10
N LYS A 431 15.26 23.49 -5.26
CA LYS A 431 15.50 22.86 -6.57
C LYS A 431 16.94 22.39 -6.70
N ALA A 432 17.92 23.21 -6.32
CA ALA A 432 19.33 22.83 -6.38
C ALA A 432 19.68 21.66 -5.43
N ALA A 433 19.07 21.63 -4.25
CA ALA A 433 19.26 20.52 -3.30
C ALA A 433 18.65 19.22 -3.83
N LEU A 434 17.45 19.28 -4.43
CA LEU A 434 16.80 18.13 -5.04
C LEU A 434 17.64 17.57 -6.20
N THR A 435 18.13 18.44 -7.09
CA THR A 435 18.97 18.00 -8.22
C THR A 435 20.25 17.33 -7.73
N ALA A 436 20.91 17.87 -6.70
CA ALA A 436 22.10 17.27 -6.12
C ALA A 436 21.82 15.90 -5.46
N LEU A 437 20.65 15.73 -4.82
CA LEU A 437 20.23 14.45 -4.26
C LEU A 437 19.94 13.41 -5.34
N LEU A 438 19.27 13.81 -6.42
CA LEU A 438 19.01 12.95 -7.58
C LEU A 438 20.31 12.51 -8.26
N GLU A 439 21.24 13.43 -8.49
CA GLU A 439 22.56 13.10 -9.04
C GLU A 439 23.31 12.08 -8.16
N ARG A 440 23.21 12.21 -6.83
CA ARG A 440 23.82 11.26 -5.90
C ARG A 440 23.14 9.90 -5.92
N SER A 441 21.81 9.84 -6.03
CA SER A 441 21.09 8.57 -6.14
C SER A 441 21.36 7.88 -7.47
N ASP A 442 21.46 8.64 -8.55
CA ASP A 442 21.74 8.14 -9.89
C ASP A 442 23.17 7.60 -9.96
N ALA A 443 24.15 8.31 -9.41
CA ALA A 443 25.52 7.83 -9.30
C ALA A 443 25.63 6.52 -8.50
N ARG A 444 24.89 6.41 -7.39
CA ARG A 444 24.84 5.16 -6.60
C ARG A 444 24.20 4.03 -7.39
N SER A 445 23.09 4.29 -8.08
CA SER A 445 22.39 3.30 -8.90
C SER A 445 23.27 2.81 -10.05
N TRP A 446 23.97 3.73 -10.72
CA TRP A 446 24.91 3.39 -11.79
C TRP A 446 26.09 2.55 -11.29
N SER A 447 26.64 2.88 -10.12
CA SER A 447 27.70 2.07 -9.48
C SER A 447 27.23 0.64 -9.18
N ILE A 448 26.01 0.47 -8.67
CA ILE A 448 25.43 -0.86 -8.43
C ILE A 448 25.24 -1.62 -9.74
N VAL A 449 24.70 -0.98 -10.78
CA VAL A 449 24.53 -1.60 -12.11
C VAL A 449 25.88 -2.03 -12.67
N GLN A 450 26.91 -1.21 -12.53
CA GLN A 450 28.27 -1.54 -12.97
C GLN A 450 28.84 -2.74 -12.19
N GLN A 451 28.63 -2.80 -10.87
CA GLN A 451 29.03 -3.95 -10.05
C GLN A 451 28.28 -5.22 -10.46
N VAL A 452 26.98 -5.15 -10.72
CA VAL A 452 26.17 -6.28 -11.20
C VAL A 452 26.69 -6.76 -12.55
N HIS A 453 27.01 -5.84 -13.47
CA HIS A 453 27.56 -6.20 -14.77
C HIS A 453 28.95 -6.88 -14.64
N LEU A 454 29.79 -6.43 -13.71
CA LEU A 454 31.08 -7.07 -13.45
C LEU A 454 30.91 -8.49 -12.88
N ILE A 455 29.96 -8.68 -11.96
CA ILE A 455 29.64 -10.01 -11.42
C ILE A 455 29.09 -10.90 -12.53
N GLN A 456 28.20 -10.39 -13.37
CA GLN A 456 27.65 -11.13 -14.51
C GLN A 456 28.76 -11.54 -15.49
N SER A 457 29.71 -10.65 -15.81
CA SER A 457 30.81 -11.02 -16.71
C SER A 457 31.71 -12.09 -16.10
N GLN A 458 32.00 -12.01 -14.79
CA GLN A 458 32.76 -13.04 -14.09
C GLN A 458 32.03 -14.39 -14.03
N LEU A 459 30.72 -14.37 -13.79
CA LEU A 459 29.90 -15.58 -13.84
C LEU A 459 29.91 -16.20 -15.23
N VAL A 460 29.77 -15.40 -16.29
CA VAL A 460 29.87 -15.88 -17.68
C VAL A 460 31.22 -16.56 -17.94
N THR A 461 32.33 -15.96 -17.48
CA THR A 461 33.64 -16.59 -17.63
C THR A 461 33.76 -17.89 -16.85
N LEU A 462 33.19 -17.96 -15.64
CA LEU A 462 33.22 -19.16 -14.81
C LEU A 462 32.37 -20.27 -15.43
N THR A 463 31.17 -19.95 -15.95
CA THR A 463 30.33 -20.90 -16.67
C THR A 463 31.01 -21.43 -17.94
N ASN A 464 31.75 -20.59 -18.66
CA ASN A 464 32.51 -21.04 -19.83
C ASN A 464 33.65 -22.00 -19.43
N ILE A 465 34.35 -21.72 -18.33
CA ILE A 465 35.40 -22.62 -17.80
C ILE A 465 34.78 -23.95 -17.37
N GLU A 466 33.62 -23.95 -16.70
CA GLU A 466 32.94 -25.19 -16.33
C GLU A 466 32.45 -26.00 -17.53
N LEU A 467 31.95 -25.32 -18.57
CA LEU A 467 31.54 -25.97 -19.82
C LEU A 467 32.73 -26.62 -20.53
N GLU A 468 33.85 -25.91 -20.66
CA GLU A 468 35.07 -26.46 -21.25
C GLU A 468 35.63 -27.62 -20.40
N ARG A 469 35.57 -27.53 -19.08
CA ARG A 469 35.95 -28.64 -18.18
C ARG A 469 35.08 -29.88 -18.42
N LYS A 470 33.76 -29.74 -18.48
CA LYS A 470 32.84 -30.86 -18.75
C LYS A 470 33.08 -31.45 -20.14
N LYS A 471 33.34 -30.61 -21.14
CA LYS A 471 33.67 -31.05 -22.50
C LYS A 471 34.95 -31.88 -22.50
N LEU A 472 36.00 -31.43 -21.82
CA LEU A 472 37.25 -32.18 -21.67
C LEU A 472 37.02 -33.54 -21.00
N GLU A 473 36.23 -33.58 -19.92
CA GLU A 473 35.90 -34.82 -19.22
C GLU A 473 35.15 -35.82 -20.11
N ILE A 474 34.17 -35.35 -20.90
CA ILE A 474 33.46 -36.17 -21.87
C ILE A 474 34.42 -36.69 -22.95
N THR A 475 35.30 -35.84 -23.48
CA THR A 475 36.28 -36.28 -24.48
C THR A 475 37.24 -37.33 -23.93
N GLN A 476 37.63 -37.22 -22.66
CA GLN A 476 38.47 -38.21 -21.99
C GLN A 476 37.72 -39.54 -21.84
N GLN A 477 36.46 -39.53 -21.42
CA GLN A 477 35.64 -40.75 -21.33
C GLN A 477 35.47 -41.43 -22.70
N ILE A 478 35.26 -40.65 -23.76
CA ILE A 478 35.17 -41.19 -25.12
C ILE A 478 36.48 -41.86 -25.53
N ASN A 479 37.62 -41.21 -25.25
CA ASN A 479 38.94 -41.77 -25.54
C ASN A 479 39.17 -43.07 -24.75
N ASP A 480 38.86 -43.10 -23.45
CA ASP A 480 38.97 -44.31 -22.62
C ASP A 480 38.11 -45.46 -23.15
N ILE A 481 36.88 -45.16 -23.61
CA ILE A 481 36.00 -46.15 -24.24
C ILE A 481 36.61 -46.63 -25.55
N SER A 482 37.19 -45.74 -26.35
CA SER A 482 37.84 -46.09 -27.61
C SER A 482 39.04 -47.00 -27.39
N ASP A 483 39.87 -46.73 -26.38
CA ASP A 483 41.02 -47.56 -26.01
C ASP A 483 40.57 -48.94 -25.53
N LYS A 484 39.53 -49.00 -24.68
CA LYS A 484 38.92 -50.27 -24.26
C LYS A 484 38.39 -51.06 -25.45
N ARG A 485 37.74 -50.40 -26.42
CA ARG A 485 37.25 -51.05 -27.66
C ARG A 485 38.41 -51.61 -28.49
N ILE A 486 39.52 -50.89 -28.61
CA ILE A 486 40.72 -51.36 -29.32
C ILE A 486 41.28 -52.60 -28.63
N ILE A 487 41.41 -52.58 -27.29
CA ILE A 487 41.92 -53.74 -26.52
C ILE A 487 41.01 -54.96 -26.71
N LEU A 488 39.69 -54.78 -26.57
CA LEU A 488 38.72 -55.87 -26.77
C LEU A 488 38.75 -56.40 -28.20
N SER A 489 38.90 -55.52 -29.18
CA SER A 489 39.02 -55.92 -30.59
C SER A 489 40.29 -56.75 -30.81
N ASN A 490 41.41 -56.36 -30.22
CA ASN A 490 42.66 -57.12 -30.30
C ASN A 490 42.53 -58.51 -29.63
N ILE A 491 41.84 -58.60 -28.48
CA ILE A 491 41.56 -59.88 -27.83
C ILE A 491 40.66 -60.75 -28.71
N LEU A 492 39.61 -60.17 -29.31
CA LEU A 492 38.72 -60.88 -30.22
C LEU A 492 39.47 -61.43 -31.43
N VAL A 493 40.34 -60.63 -32.05
CA VAL A 493 41.21 -61.06 -33.15
C VAL A 493 42.10 -62.22 -32.69
N GLY A 494 42.71 -62.13 -31.50
CA GLY A 494 43.50 -63.22 -30.94
C GLY A 494 42.71 -64.51 -30.70
N LEU A 495 41.45 -64.40 -30.24
CA LEU A 495 40.56 -65.56 -30.06
C LEU A 495 40.13 -66.17 -31.40
N LEU A 496 39.87 -65.35 -32.42
CA LEU A 496 39.57 -65.81 -33.77
C LEU A 496 40.76 -66.55 -34.37
N GLU A 497 41.98 -66.03 -34.22
CA GLU A 497 43.20 -66.74 -34.64
C GLU A 497 43.38 -68.07 -33.91
N GLN A 498 43.08 -68.13 -32.60
CA GLN A 498 43.10 -69.39 -31.85
C GLN A 498 42.04 -70.37 -32.33
N GLN A 499 40.84 -69.88 -32.65
CA GLN A 499 39.75 -70.69 -33.21
C GLN A 499 40.16 -71.26 -34.58
N ASP A 500 40.76 -70.45 -35.45
CA ASP A 500 41.23 -70.88 -36.76
C ASP A 500 42.37 -71.91 -36.65
N LYS A 501 43.32 -71.70 -35.73
CA LYS A 501 44.36 -72.70 -35.42
C LYS A 501 43.74 -74.03 -34.96
N ARG A 502 42.82 -73.98 -34.00
CA ARG A 502 42.14 -75.18 -33.48
C ARG A 502 41.28 -75.85 -34.55
N ARG A 503 40.65 -75.08 -35.43
CA ARG A 503 39.90 -75.59 -36.58
C ARG A 503 40.84 -76.26 -37.59
N ALA A 504 42.00 -75.68 -37.86
CA ALA A 504 43.01 -76.28 -38.73
C ALA A 504 43.56 -77.60 -38.15
N GLU A 505 43.85 -77.63 -36.84
CA GLU A 505 44.25 -78.84 -36.12
C GLU A 505 43.15 -79.91 -36.19
N LEU A 506 41.89 -79.55 -35.94
CA LEU A 506 40.76 -80.47 -36.07
C LEU A 506 40.62 -81.00 -37.49
N LEU A 507 40.74 -80.16 -38.51
CA LEU A 507 40.74 -80.59 -39.92
C LEU A 507 41.92 -81.53 -40.23
N GLU A 508 43.10 -81.30 -39.65
CA GLU A 508 44.24 -82.21 -39.78
C GLU A 508 43.98 -83.56 -39.09
N THR A 509 43.37 -83.55 -37.91
CA THR A 509 42.95 -84.80 -37.23
C THR A 509 41.86 -85.53 -38.00
N ILE A 510 40.90 -84.82 -38.59
CA ILE A 510 39.88 -85.39 -39.46
C ILE A 510 40.53 -86.01 -40.69
N LYS A 511 41.48 -85.33 -41.35
CA LYS A 511 42.25 -85.92 -42.47
C LYS A 511 43.01 -87.18 -42.06
N LYS A 512 43.61 -87.21 -40.86
CA LYS A 512 44.24 -88.42 -40.31
C LYS A 512 43.20 -89.54 -40.09
N ILE A 513 42.02 -89.21 -39.57
CA ILE A 513 40.90 -90.15 -39.39
C ILE A 513 40.38 -90.62 -40.76
N GLU A 514 40.28 -89.76 -41.77
CA GLU A 514 39.88 -90.11 -43.13
C GLU A 514 40.91 -91.03 -43.81
N LEU A 515 42.21 -90.79 -43.61
CA LEU A 515 43.26 -91.70 -44.07
C LEU A 515 43.17 -93.08 -43.40
N ILE A 516 42.73 -93.12 -42.14
CA ILE A 516 42.39 -94.38 -41.44
C ILE A 516 41.07 -94.96 -41.99
N ARG A 517 40.11 -94.12 -42.39
CA ARG A 517 38.81 -94.47 -42.98
C ARG A 517 38.93 -95.06 -44.40
N ASP A 518 39.96 -94.68 -45.15
CA ASP A 518 40.28 -95.27 -46.46
C ASP A 518 40.89 -96.67 -46.32
N ASN A 519 41.42 -97.03 -45.15
CA ASN A 519 41.91 -98.38 -44.87
C ASN A 519 40.83 -99.33 -44.32
N ASP A 520 39.74 -98.82 -43.73
CA ASP A 520 38.66 -99.63 -43.14
C ASP A 520 37.31 -99.40 -43.85
N THR A 521 36.98 -100.31 -44.78
CA THR A 521 35.80 -100.24 -45.67
C THR A 521 34.44 -100.44 -45.00
N GLU A 522 34.35 -100.68 -43.69
CA GLU A 522 33.11 -101.15 -43.04
C GLU A 522 32.26 -100.09 -42.30
N ARG A 523 32.67 -98.81 -42.21
CA ARG A 523 31.93 -97.77 -41.45
C ARG A 523 31.09 -96.79 -42.29
N ARG A 524 30.41 -97.25 -43.35
CA ARG A 524 29.47 -96.39 -44.12
C ARG A 524 28.11 -96.16 -43.45
N GLY A 525 27.76 -96.90 -42.39
CA GLY A 525 26.46 -96.78 -41.72
C GLY A 525 26.32 -95.60 -40.74
N SER A 526 27.41 -95.09 -40.15
CA SER A 526 27.33 -94.07 -39.08
C SER A 526 27.31 -92.62 -39.59
N LEU A 527 27.30 -92.40 -40.91
CA LEU A 527 27.36 -91.07 -41.55
C LEU A 527 25.99 -90.53 -41.96
N PHE A 528 24.91 -91.32 -41.83
CA PHE A 528 23.54 -90.89 -42.13
C PHE A 528 23.09 -89.74 -41.21
N TRP A 529 23.32 -89.89 -39.90
CA TRP A 529 22.91 -88.89 -38.90
C TRP A 529 23.73 -87.61 -38.94
N LEU A 530 25.00 -87.68 -39.37
CA LEU A 530 25.86 -86.50 -39.49
C LEU A 530 25.47 -85.63 -40.69
N MET A 531 25.11 -86.25 -41.84
CA MET A 531 24.57 -85.53 -42.99
C MET A 531 23.20 -84.90 -42.71
N GLN A 532 22.35 -85.58 -41.93
CA GLN A 532 21.05 -85.03 -41.52
C GLN A 532 21.19 -83.84 -40.56
N TYR A 533 22.17 -83.91 -39.63
CA TYR A 533 22.45 -82.82 -38.71
C TYR A 533 23.04 -81.59 -39.42
N GLN A 534 23.90 -81.80 -40.41
CA GLN A 534 24.44 -80.72 -41.25
C GLN A 534 23.34 -80.07 -42.11
N SER A 535 22.41 -80.87 -42.64
CA SER A 535 21.24 -80.38 -43.38
C SER A 535 20.21 -79.65 -42.50
N LEU A 536 20.08 -80.00 -41.21
CA LEU A 536 19.24 -79.32 -40.23
C LEU A 536 19.81 -77.99 -39.75
N MET A 537 21.14 -77.87 -39.64
CA MET A 537 21.82 -76.63 -39.27
C MET A 537 21.89 -75.62 -40.43
N GLU A 538 21.92 -76.09 -41.68
CA GLU A 538 21.92 -75.26 -42.89
C GLU A 538 20.51 -74.80 -43.31
N ALA A 539 19.45 -75.50 -42.87
CA ALA A 539 18.06 -75.09 -43.04
C ALA A 539 17.64 -74.02 -42.01
N ARG A 540 18.10 -72.77 -42.21
CA ARG A 540 17.47 -71.60 -41.56
C ARG A 540 16.01 -71.48 -42.05
N PRO A 541 14.99 -71.42 -41.16
CA PRO A 541 13.67 -70.98 -41.57
C PRO A 541 13.71 -69.47 -41.85
N GLN A 542 13.90 -69.12 -43.13
CA GLN A 542 13.62 -67.78 -43.63
C GLN A 542 12.09 -67.62 -43.71
N GLY A 543 11.51 -66.69 -42.96
CA GLY A 543 10.13 -66.23 -43.20
C GLY A 543 9.09 -66.37 -42.07
N LEU A 544 9.47 -66.51 -40.79
CA LEU A 544 8.50 -66.59 -39.67
C LEU A 544 8.22 -65.24 -38.94
N LEU A 545 8.93 -64.17 -39.30
CA LEU A 545 8.81 -62.84 -38.67
C LEU A 545 8.09 -61.79 -39.54
N GLU A 546 7.67 -62.13 -40.75
CA GLU A 546 7.06 -61.17 -41.69
C GLU A 546 5.58 -60.85 -41.39
N GLY A 547 4.95 -61.57 -40.44
CA GLY A 547 3.53 -61.38 -40.10
C GLY A 547 3.23 -60.66 -38.78
N LEU A 548 4.24 -60.32 -37.98
CA LEU A 548 4.05 -59.71 -36.65
C LEU A 548 4.58 -58.27 -36.62
N GLU A 549 3.78 -57.35 -36.09
CA GLU A 549 4.13 -55.92 -36.06
C GLU A 549 5.38 -55.69 -35.19
N PRO A 550 6.40 -54.93 -35.66
CA PRO A 550 7.71 -54.83 -34.98
C PRO A 550 7.64 -54.29 -33.54
N MET A 551 6.64 -53.46 -33.25
CA MET A 551 6.41 -52.91 -31.91
C MET A 551 5.96 -53.98 -30.91
N LEU A 552 5.12 -54.92 -31.31
CA LEU A 552 4.68 -56.01 -30.44
C LEU A 552 5.86 -56.95 -30.11
N VAL A 553 6.71 -57.23 -31.11
CA VAL A 553 7.93 -58.05 -30.92
C VAL A 553 8.87 -57.42 -29.90
N ARG A 554 9.01 -56.09 -29.89
CA ARG A 554 9.81 -55.35 -28.90
C ARG A 554 9.26 -55.51 -27.47
N HIS A 555 7.94 -55.40 -27.29
CA HIS A 555 7.31 -55.53 -25.97
C HIS A 555 7.44 -56.95 -25.41
N VAL A 556 7.26 -57.96 -26.26
CA VAL A 556 7.46 -59.37 -25.89
C VAL A 556 8.93 -59.67 -25.59
N ALA A 557 9.87 -59.01 -26.28
CA ALA A 557 11.29 -59.13 -25.99
C ALA A 557 11.68 -58.50 -24.64
N ILE A 558 11.13 -57.33 -24.31
CA ILE A 558 11.33 -56.67 -23.01
C ILE A 558 10.75 -57.53 -21.87
N ALA A 559 9.62 -58.18 -22.12
CA ALA A 559 9.00 -59.11 -21.18
C ALA A 559 9.74 -60.46 -21.05
N GLY A 560 10.82 -60.69 -21.81
CA GLY A 560 11.70 -61.85 -21.68
C GLY A 560 11.23 -63.12 -22.38
N ALA A 561 10.16 -63.05 -23.20
CA ALA A 561 9.52 -64.23 -23.80
C ALA A 561 9.81 -64.39 -25.31
N LEU A 562 11.06 -64.23 -25.75
CA LEU A 562 11.43 -64.35 -27.17
C LEU A 562 11.20 -65.76 -27.75
N HIS A 563 11.35 -66.81 -26.95
CA HIS A 563 11.14 -68.20 -27.37
C HIS A 563 9.69 -68.50 -27.75
N CYS A 564 8.74 -67.65 -27.32
CA CYS A 564 7.32 -67.80 -27.61
C CYS A 564 6.87 -67.14 -28.92
N LEU A 565 7.72 -66.31 -29.56
CA LEU A 565 7.39 -65.57 -30.79
C LEU A 565 6.95 -66.45 -31.99
N PRO A 566 7.54 -67.64 -32.25
CA PRO A 566 7.10 -68.51 -33.34
C PRO A 566 5.68 -69.05 -33.16
N PHE A 567 5.24 -69.24 -31.90
CA PHE A 567 3.90 -69.71 -31.57
C PHE A 567 2.87 -68.58 -31.60
N LEU A 568 3.29 -67.34 -31.39
CA LEU A 568 2.44 -66.16 -31.54
C LEU A 568 2.17 -65.81 -33.01
N ALA A 569 3.06 -66.19 -33.93
CA ALA A 569 2.88 -65.99 -35.37
C ALA A 569 1.68 -66.77 -35.96
N SER A 570 1.22 -67.84 -35.30
CA SER A 570 0.02 -68.58 -35.73
C SER A 570 -1.31 -67.88 -35.39
N LEU A 571 -1.29 -66.82 -34.57
CA LEU A 571 -2.45 -65.97 -34.26
C LEU A 571 -2.45 -64.72 -35.16
N SER A 572 -2.47 -64.91 -36.47
CA SER A 572 -2.37 -63.81 -37.46
C SER A 572 -3.67 -63.04 -37.69
N SER A 573 -4.66 -63.12 -36.78
CA SER A 573 -5.88 -62.30 -36.85
C SER A 573 -6.13 -61.55 -35.54
N LEU A 574 -5.83 -60.25 -35.57
CA LEU A 574 -6.39 -59.14 -34.75
C LEU A 574 -7.13 -59.58 -33.49
N LEU A 575 -6.62 -59.32 -32.27
CA LEU A 575 -7.49 -59.18 -31.10
C LEU A 575 -6.86 -58.35 -29.96
N PRO A 576 -7.54 -57.28 -29.49
CA PRO A 576 -7.12 -56.46 -28.36
C PRO A 576 -7.21 -57.14 -26.98
N ASN A 577 -7.78 -58.34 -26.85
CA ASN A 577 -7.95 -59.04 -25.57
C ASN A 577 -7.55 -60.52 -25.70
N VAL A 578 -6.37 -60.88 -25.18
CA VAL A 578 -5.87 -62.26 -25.15
C VAL A 578 -6.21 -62.88 -23.79
N ASN A 579 -6.94 -64.00 -23.79
CA ASN A 579 -7.26 -64.76 -22.58
C ASN A 579 -6.26 -65.90 -22.34
N HIS A 580 -6.04 -66.27 -21.07
CA HIS A 580 -5.10 -67.33 -20.68
C HIS A 580 -5.40 -68.69 -21.36
N ASP A 581 -6.67 -69.01 -21.60
CA ASP A 581 -7.10 -70.27 -22.23
C ASP A 581 -6.67 -70.37 -23.71
N GLN A 582 -6.61 -69.24 -24.42
CA GLN A 582 -6.15 -69.20 -25.81
C GLN A 582 -4.63 -69.43 -25.90
N LEU A 583 -3.86 -68.89 -24.94
CA LEU A 583 -2.40 -69.09 -24.90
C LEU A 583 -2.03 -70.54 -24.54
N ILE A 584 -2.83 -71.22 -23.72
CA ILE A 584 -2.66 -72.64 -23.41
C ILE A 584 -2.90 -73.50 -24.66
N SER A 585 -3.94 -73.18 -25.45
CA SER A 585 -4.26 -73.94 -26.67
C SER A 585 -3.17 -73.88 -27.77
N ILE A 586 -2.25 -72.91 -27.68
CA ILE A 586 -1.15 -72.65 -28.62
C ILE A 586 0.17 -73.27 -28.15
N GLY A 587 0.17 -73.90 -26.97
CA GLY A 587 1.33 -74.61 -26.42
C GLY A 587 2.17 -73.81 -25.43
N ILE A 588 1.72 -72.63 -24.99
CA ILE A 588 2.40 -71.84 -23.95
C ILE A 588 1.89 -72.27 -22.58
N ASN A 589 2.50 -73.33 -22.06
CA ASN A 589 2.08 -73.97 -20.80
C ASN A 589 2.67 -73.31 -19.55
N ASN A 590 3.70 -72.48 -19.68
CA ASN A 590 4.29 -71.72 -18.57
C ASN A 590 3.41 -70.53 -18.17
N ALA A 591 3.06 -70.46 -16.89
CA ALA A 591 2.20 -69.40 -16.35
C ALA A 591 2.85 -68.01 -16.40
N GLU A 592 4.16 -67.95 -16.14
CA GLU A 592 4.95 -66.72 -16.17
C GLU A 592 5.04 -66.14 -17.58
N ASP A 593 5.33 -66.99 -18.58
CA ASP A 593 5.36 -66.58 -19.98
C ASP A 593 3.98 -66.09 -20.45
N ARG A 594 2.88 -66.72 -20.01
CA ARG A 594 1.51 -66.25 -20.34
C ARG A 594 1.19 -64.88 -19.76
N GLN A 595 1.55 -64.63 -18.50
CA GLN A 595 1.35 -63.33 -17.86
C GLN A 595 2.22 -62.24 -18.50
N ALA A 596 3.49 -62.57 -18.80
CA ALA A 596 4.42 -61.69 -19.49
C ALA A 596 3.91 -61.28 -20.88
N ILE A 597 3.32 -62.23 -21.62
CA ILE A 597 2.74 -61.97 -22.95
C ILE A 597 1.48 -61.11 -22.86
N ILE A 598 0.61 -61.33 -21.87
CA ILE A 598 -0.60 -60.51 -21.69
C ILE A 598 -0.23 -59.06 -21.33
N LEU A 599 0.71 -58.87 -20.41
CA LEU A 599 1.22 -57.54 -20.05
C LEU A 599 1.90 -56.87 -21.25
N ALA A 600 2.64 -57.62 -22.07
CA ALA A 600 3.25 -57.10 -23.29
C ALA A 600 2.19 -56.65 -24.33
N VAL A 601 1.08 -57.37 -24.47
CA VAL A 601 -0.03 -57.02 -25.38
C VAL A 601 -0.85 -55.83 -24.86
N GLU A 602 -1.08 -55.73 -23.55
CA GLU A 602 -1.74 -54.57 -22.92
C GLU A 602 -0.90 -53.30 -23.10
N ASN A 603 0.40 -53.37 -22.83
CA ASN A 603 1.31 -52.25 -23.02
C ASN A 603 1.41 -51.84 -24.49
N TYR A 604 1.44 -52.80 -25.40
CA TYR A 604 1.38 -52.54 -26.84
C TYR A 604 0.05 -51.86 -27.25
N ASN A 605 -1.10 -52.25 -26.69
CA ASN A 605 -2.37 -51.58 -26.98
C ASN A 605 -2.44 -50.16 -26.42
N VAL A 606 -1.84 -49.91 -25.25
CA VAL A 606 -1.71 -48.57 -24.67
C VAL A 606 -0.81 -47.71 -25.56
N GLU A 607 0.34 -48.22 -25.99
CA GLU A 607 1.28 -47.48 -26.84
C GLU A 607 0.74 -47.30 -28.27
N LYS A 608 -0.06 -48.23 -28.79
CA LYS A 608 -0.78 -48.10 -30.07
C LYS A 608 -1.87 -47.02 -29.99
N LYS A 609 -2.58 -46.90 -28.86
CA LYS A 609 -3.55 -45.81 -28.62
C LYS A 609 -2.86 -44.44 -28.56
N LEU A 610 -1.71 -44.36 -27.88
CA LEU A 610 -0.88 -43.16 -27.85
C LEU A 610 -0.29 -42.83 -29.24
N SER A 611 0.07 -43.84 -30.03
CA SER A 611 0.63 -43.65 -31.39
C SER A 611 -0.42 -43.29 -32.45
N SER A 612 -1.71 -43.54 -32.22
CA SER A 612 -2.80 -43.05 -33.09
C SER A 612 -3.19 -41.59 -32.82
N GLU A 613 -2.83 -41.05 -31.67
CA GLU A 613 -3.04 -39.65 -31.28
C GLU A 613 -1.69 -38.98 -30.97
N GLU A 614 -0.70 -39.07 -31.87
CA GLU A 614 0.44 -38.15 -31.92
C GLU A 614 1.37 -38.55 -33.09
N THR A 615 1.20 -37.91 -34.25
CA THR A 615 2.38 -37.50 -35.01
C THR A 615 2.59 -36.04 -34.64
N GLN A 616 3.48 -35.79 -33.69
CA GLN A 616 4.48 -34.71 -33.72
C GLN A 616 5.28 -34.74 -32.41
N LEU A 617 6.45 -35.37 -32.47
CA LEU A 617 7.54 -35.08 -31.53
C LEU A 617 8.03 -33.63 -31.74
N PRO A 618 8.56 -32.99 -30.68
CA PRO A 618 8.64 -31.55 -30.54
C PRO A 618 9.84 -30.97 -31.29
N THR A 619 9.61 -29.85 -31.98
CA THR A 619 10.68 -28.91 -32.39
C THR A 619 10.36 -27.55 -31.76
N ALA A 620 11.41 -26.87 -31.30
CA ALA A 620 11.36 -25.61 -30.56
C ALA A 620 10.55 -24.50 -31.28
N PRO A 621 9.86 -23.60 -30.54
CA PRO A 621 8.92 -22.65 -31.11
C PRO A 621 9.64 -21.41 -31.69
N ILE A 622 9.23 -20.99 -32.89
CA ILE A 622 9.38 -19.62 -33.40
C ILE A 622 8.05 -19.22 -34.08
N ASP A 623 7.67 -17.96 -33.84
CA ASP A 623 6.33 -17.36 -33.90
C ASP A 623 5.67 -17.15 -35.28
N GLU A 624 4.31 -17.21 -35.23
CA GLU A 624 3.26 -16.69 -36.14
C GLU A 624 3.20 -17.21 -37.60
N PRO A 625 2.07 -17.13 -38.35
CA PRO A 625 0.74 -16.54 -38.09
C PRO A 625 -0.46 -17.46 -38.49
N CYS A 626 -1.71 -17.00 -38.34
CA CYS A 626 -2.86 -17.56 -39.09
C CYS A 626 -3.87 -16.47 -39.48
N SER A 627 -4.25 -16.51 -40.76
CA SER A 627 -5.41 -15.82 -41.34
C SER A 627 -6.19 -16.82 -42.20
N SER A 628 -7.52 -16.85 -42.05
CA SER A 628 -8.52 -16.73 -43.13
C SER A 628 -9.93 -17.25 -42.73
N ASN A 629 -10.92 -16.34 -42.82
CA ASN A 629 -12.19 -16.41 -43.56
C ASN A 629 -13.01 -17.73 -43.56
N THR A 630 -14.35 -17.78 -43.43
CA THR A 630 -15.44 -16.80 -43.62
C THR A 630 -16.79 -17.38 -43.16
N ASN A 631 -17.68 -16.48 -42.68
CA ASN A 631 -19.16 -16.50 -42.68
C ASN A 631 -19.92 -17.58 -41.88
N SER A 632 -21.05 -17.31 -41.22
CA SER A 632 -21.71 -16.13 -40.63
C SER A 632 -23.05 -16.67 -40.11
N GLN A 633 -23.36 -16.53 -38.82
CA GLN A 633 -24.67 -16.11 -38.32
C GLN A 633 -24.71 -16.12 -36.78
N ASP A 634 -24.99 -14.93 -36.27
CA ASP A 634 -25.77 -14.63 -35.08
C ASP A 634 -25.31 -15.08 -33.68
N ARG A 635 -24.77 -14.06 -33.00
CA ARG A 635 -25.30 -13.41 -31.78
C ARG A 635 -24.45 -13.50 -30.52
N ASP A 636 -24.08 -12.29 -30.11
CA ASP A 636 -24.01 -11.77 -28.74
C ASP A 636 -23.03 -12.46 -27.78
N ILE A 637 -21.92 -11.77 -27.47
CA ILE A 637 -21.71 -11.15 -26.15
C ILE A 637 -20.61 -10.10 -26.25
N SER A 638 -20.98 -8.92 -25.76
CA SER A 638 -20.32 -7.63 -25.69
C SER A 638 -18.95 -7.61 -24.98
N TRP A 639 -17.98 -6.92 -25.58
CA TRP A 639 -16.86 -6.29 -24.87
C TRP A 639 -17.03 -4.75 -24.96
N VAL A 640 -17.13 -4.14 -23.79
CA VAL A 640 -17.24 -2.69 -23.46
C VAL A 640 -15.86 -2.31 -22.92
N ASP A 641 -15.11 -1.24 -23.27
CA ASP A 641 -15.38 0.05 -23.92
C ASP A 641 -14.20 0.41 -24.86
N MET A 642 -14.47 0.64 -26.14
CA MET A 642 -13.62 1.44 -27.02
C MET A 642 -14.29 2.81 -27.12
N THR A 643 -13.62 3.86 -26.63
CA THR A 643 -14.18 5.21 -26.47
C THR A 643 -14.90 5.70 -27.73
N GLU A 644 -16.23 5.78 -27.64
CA GLU A 644 -17.11 6.29 -28.70
C GLU A 644 -16.98 7.83 -28.81
N CYS A 645 -17.13 8.36 -30.02
CA CYS A 645 -17.22 9.80 -30.19
C CYS A 645 -18.52 10.34 -29.56
N VAL A 646 -18.42 11.23 -28.58
CA VAL A 646 -19.57 11.84 -27.84
C VAL A 646 -20.57 12.58 -28.76
N VAL A 647 -20.20 12.85 -30.02
CA VAL A 647 -21.03 13.60 -30.99
C VAL A 647 -21.65 12.70 -32.06
N CYS A 648 -20.93 11.70 -32.57
CA CYS A 648 -21.35 10.86 -33.70
C CYS A 648 -21.48 9.36 -33.36
N PHE A 649 -21.05 8.94 -32.16
CA PHE A 649 -20.95 7.55 -31.70
C PHE A 649 -20.07 6.62 -32.55
N ASP A 650 -19.23 7.16 -33.44
CA ASP A 650 -18.23 6.38 -34.20
C ASP A 650 -17.00 6.02 -33.34
N SER A 651 -16.35 4.89 -33.67
CA SER A 651 -15.34 4.20 -32.85
C SER A 651 -13.88 4.38 -33.29
N GLN A 652 -13.57 5.33 -34.19
CA GLN A 652 -12.20 5.51 -34.72
C GLN A 652 -11.60 6.90 -34.44
N CYS A 653 -10.66 6.98 -33.49
CA CYS A 653 -10.05 8.23 -33.07
C CYS A 653 -8.85 8.67 -33.94
N GLU A 654 -8.99 9.85 -34.55
CA GLU A 654 -8.02 10.38 -35.53
C GLU A 654 -7.51 11.79 -35.20
N ILE A 655 -8.13 12.57 -34.30
CA ILE A 655 -7.85 14.01 -34.16
C ILE A 655 -7.60 14.41 -32.71
N ILE A 656 -6.57 15.24 -32.47
CA ILE A 656 -6.19 15.78 -31.15
C ILE A 656 -6.44 17.30 -31.10
N PHE A 657 -7.06 17.79 -30.03
CA PHE A 657 -7.28 19.22 -29.76
C PHE A 657 -6.18 19.81 -28.87
N ILE A 658 -5.61 20.96 -29.25
CA ILE A 658 -4.58 21.67 -28.48
C ILE A 658 -5.14 23.03 -28.00
N PRO A 659 -4.86 23.44 -26.74
CA PRO A 659 -3.90 22.86 -25.78
C PRO A 659 -4.46 21.77 -24.86
N CYS A 660 -5.76 21.48 -24.93
CA CYS A 660 -6.40 20.61 -23.94
C CYS A 660 -6.04 19.11 -24.05
N GLY A 661 -5.39 18.68 -25.13
CA GLY A 661 -4.92 17.30 -25.33
C GLY A 661 -6.03 16.26 -25.55
N HIS A 662 -7.30 16.67 -25.59
CA HIS A 662 -8.42 15.75 -25.75
C HIS A 662 -8.49 15.21 -27.18
N LEU A 663 -8.77 13.91 -27.30
CA LEU A 663 -8.90 13.20 -28.56
C LEU A 663 -10.37 13.18 -29.02
N CYS A 664 -10.60 13.42 -30.31
CA CYS A 664 -11.91 13.33 -30.95
C CYS A 664 -11.96 12.07 -31.83
N CYS A 665 -13.09 11.36 -31.74
CA CYS A 665 -13.25 10.06 -32.37
C CYS A 665 -13.94 10.04 -33.75
N CYS A 666 -14.08 11.19 -34.43
CA CYS A 666 -14.41 11.22 -35.87
C CYS A 666 -13.99 12.54 -36.56
N ALA A 667 -13.48 12.44 -37.82
CA ALA A 667 -13.02 13.59 -38.61
C ALA A 667 -14.14 14.54 -39.06
N LYS A 668 -15.38 14.07 -39.14
CA LYS A 668 -16.54 14.90 -39.49
C LYS A 668 -16.99 15.80 -38.33
N CYS A 669 -16.98 15.31 -37.09
CA CYS A 669 -17.41 16.10 -35.93
C CYS A 669 -16.38 17.14 -35.49
N SER A 670 -15.10 16.90 -35.72
CA SER A 670 -14.06 17.91 -35.47
C SER A 670 -14.28 19.17 -36.34
N ASN A 671 -14.83 19.04 -37.55
CA ASN A 671 -15.07 20.16 -38.45
C ASN A 671 -16.32 20.98 -38.07
N MET A 672 -17.30 20.39 -37.41
CA MET A 672 -18.47 21.11 -36.87
C MET A 672 -18.15 21.96 -35.63
N LEU A 673 -17.14 21.56 -34.85
CA LEU A 673 -16.74 22.25 -33.63
C LEU A 673 -15.77 23.38 -33.96
N ILE A 674 -16.25 24.62 -34.02
CA ILE A 674 -15.44 25.74 -34.53
C ILE A 674 -14.42 26.21 -33.48
N ASN A 675 -14.80 26.39 -32.21
CA ASN A 675 -13.94 27.07 -31.22
C ASN A 675 -13.80 26.42 -29.82
N GLU A 676 -14.66 25.48 -29.42
CA GLU A 676 -14.68 24.95 -28.04
C GLU A 676 -14.65 23.42 -27.99
N CYS A 677 -13.90 22.87 -27.03
CA CYS A 677 -13.79 21.43 -26.80
C CYS A 677 -15.04 20.90 -26.07
N PRO A 678 -15.73 19.86 -26.57
CA PRO A 678 -16.95 19.35 -25.93
C PRO A 678 -16.69 18.68 -24.58
N MET A 679 -15.47 18.20 -24.32
CA MET A 679 -15.12 17.54 -23.05
C MET A 679 -14.74 18.52 -21.95
N CYS A 680 -13.95 19.54 -22.26
CA CYS A 680 -13.42 20.46 -21.25
C CYS A 680 -13.87 21.91 -21.41
N ARG A 681 -14.70 22.21 -22.42
CA ARG A 681 -15.18 23.56 -22.81
C ARG A 681 -14.08 24.60 -23.01
N GLY A 682 -12.83 24.15 -23.17
CA GLY A 682 -11.67 25.00 -23.43
C GLY A 682 -11.59 25.40 -24.90
N SER A 683 -10.95 26.54 -25.18
CA SER A 683 -10.77 27.02 -26.54
C SER A 683 -9.81 26.13 -27.34
N ILE A 684 -10.21 25.74 -28.56
CA ILE A 684 -9.39 24.93 -29.45
C ILE A 684 -8.55 25.86 -30.32
N GLN A 685 -7.22 25.83 -30.15
CA GLN A 685 -6.30 26.63 -30.97
C GLN A 685 -5.84 25.89 -32.23
N ARG A 686 -5.61 24.57 -32.12
CA ARG A 686 -5.13 23.73 -33.22
C ARG A 686 -5.77 22.33 -33.16
N LYS A 687 -5.99 21.75 -34.34
CA LYS A 687 -6.48 20.38 -34.56
C LYS A 687 -5.40 19.61 -35.31
N ILE A 688 -4.93 18.49 -34.75
CA ILE A 688 -3.91 17.64 -35.38
C ILE A 688 -4.54 16.31 -35.76
N GLN A 689 -4.45 15.91 -37.03
CA GLN A 689 -4.88 14.60 -37.49
C GLN A 689 -3.70 13.60 -37.42
N VAL A 690 -3.90 12.48 -36.73
CA VAL A 690 -2.91 11.42 -36.59
C VAL A 690 -3.20 10.37 -37.66
N HIS A 691 -2.42 10.36 -38.75
CA HIS A 691 -2.41 9.24 -39.69
C HIS A 691 -1.60 8.10 -39.07
N ARG A 692 -2.20 6.92 -38.89
CA ARG A 692 -1.44 5.69 -38.63
C ARG A 692 -0.93 5.15 -39.98
N PRO A 693 0.33 4.72 -40.08
CA PRO A 693 0.89 4.11 -41.29
C PRO A 693 0.26 2.76 -41.61
#